data_AF-A0A931PQ31-F1
#
_entry.id   AF-A0A931PQ31-F1
#
_cell.length_a   1.000
_cell.length_b   1.000
_cell.length_c   1.000
_cell.angle_alpha   90.00
_cell.angle_beta   90.00
_cell.angle_gamma   90.00
#
_symmetry.space_group_name_H-M   'P 1'
#
loop_
_entity.id
_entity.type
_entity.pdbx_description
1 polymer ?
#
loop_
_entity_poly.entity_id
_entity_poly.type
_entity_poly.pdbx_seq_one_letter_code
_entity_poly.pdbx_strand_id
1 'polypeptide(L)'
;MRGFTAFSKFVFSLLIGAVIVSGLGVVNAIAGDCLKISAQAGLNPNIVKNEDMPNPEEAKAAVCGGIMTFTFISRVRTLNLITSVDNTSSQTVGPLFDSLTNGTDPQLAEAFELKNTCPCASASGTFSRGAEVPSPKPLPANYRGGSGTISLKLDQAKLEVAYRVTFFNLTGPAKAIHFHRAKPSEAGPVIRTICAGDCPAGGALNAQQPNVSVSAVTVEGVWKGSDKEALTTDFFNALLNGELYINIHTDTNPGGEVRAQINPIPSGGQAVTFTIRKGVKFANGDPVTAEDVRFTYENLIYPKDVATSTRDVIACGDSKLPTIKVEAANKISFTCSKARANFVSTMGGTGIWNKKKVVELVPNVERSPKDFNTAFGLTTPLDKMVGVGTGNYILTKLDPNAVAEYKRNPFYWETDEKGNQLPYLDGMRILFAPTQGQEIALAQFRNGQTDWLGPRAEDIAVLQSDKATKNFPVNDDIDSGQPAGGTQFWVLSWTTKNPTLRALFNSREFRQAMSMISDRATIRKNILLGLGVDTFSHVNPNSLGFIERLGQDANVLKKWEQTAKFPFDTKKAADLLDKVGLVKGPDGIRIVPANFQGRGNPAGKVEFTLNTNVGNTVREEIIKQIASDARTIGVNIKAEPKDFQALVDQLVAGDYEAIMIGLTGGVGIFGGANVYLCDGNLHFWNVDCPKSATDSEKQIDALYRQGLATLDVEEQKKLFDEAQIQFGTDQPMMQLVIGNGLFAYRIDTLKNHNQAPYGNQNVVYCINGKCRGG
;
A
#
# COMPACT_ATOMS: atom_id res chain seq x y z
N MET A 1 -24.88 -37.90 26.73
CA MET A 1 -25.66 -39.16 26.73
C MET A 1 -26.31 -39.35 25.36
N ARG A 2 -27.03 -40.45 25.10
CA ARG A 2 -27.56 -40.81 23.76
C ARG A 2 -28.69 -39.88 23.29
N GLY A 3 -28.84 -39.68 21.96
CA GLY A 3 -29.75 -38.67 21.38
C GLY A 3 -30.25 -38.87 19.93
N PHE A 4 -30.30 -40.11 19.43
CA PHE A 4 -30.97 -40.52 18.16
C PHE A 4 -30.40 -40.07 16.79
N THR A 5 -30.91 -40.70 15.73
CA THR A 5 -30.30 -40.85 14.39
C THR A 5 -31.37 -41.11 13.29
N ALA A 6 -30.96 -41.11 12.02
CA ALA A 6 -31.73 -41.41 10.79
C ALA A 6 -32.64 -40.25 10.28
N PHE A 7 -33.01 -40.14 9.00
CA PHE A 7 -33.04 -41.11 7.87
C PHE A 7 -32.35 -40.58 6.57
N SER A 8 -32.30 -41.38 5.48
CA SER A 8 -31.41 -41.12 4.33
C SER A 8 -31.96 -41.35 2.91
N LYS A 9 -31.60 -40.45 1.97
CA LYS A 9 -31.28 -40.62 0.51
C LYS A 9 -32.31 -41.22 -0.50
N PHE A 10 -32.05 -40.93 -1.79
CA PHE A 10 -32.73 -41.40 -3.04
C PHE A 10 -34.16 -40.84 -3.29
N VAL A 11 -34.69 -40.66 -4.52
CA VAL A 11 -34.35 -41.14 -5.90
C VAL A 11 -34.37 -40.01 -6.98
N PHE A 12 -33.61 -40.23 -8.05
CA PHE A 12 -33.50 -39.60 -9.39
C PHE A 12 -34.74 -39.02 -10.15
N SER A 13 -34.50 -37.86 -10.81
CA SER A 13 -34.58 -37.54 -12.27
C SER A 13 -35.84 -37.52 -13.18
N LEU A 14 -35.85 -36.46 -14.03
CA LEU A 14 -36.17 -36.36 -15.49
C LEU A 14 -37.53 -35.81 -16.01
N LEU A 15 -37.44 -35.14 -17.19
CA LEU A 15 -38.48 -34.70 -18.16
C LEU A 15 -39.44 -33.56 -17.72
N ILE A 16 -40.05 -32.71 -18.58
CA ILE A 16 -39.80 -32.02 -19.88
C ILE A 16 -41.15 -31.33 -20.24
N GLY A 17 -41.17 -30.14 -20.89
CA GLY A 17 -42.38 -29.60 -21.54
C GLY A 17 -42.59 -28.07 -21.48
N ALA A 18 -43.00 -27.46 -22.60
CA ALA A 18 -43.47 -26.06 -22.74
C ALA A 18 -45.01 -26.03 -22.99
N VAL A 19 -45.75 -24.90 -23.12
CA VAL A 19 -45.91 -24.13 -24.39
C VAL A 19 -46.90 -22.90 -24.26
N ILE A 20 -46.51 -21.72 -24.78
CA ILE A 20 -47.26 -20.61 -25.49
C ILE A 20 -48.42 -19.83 -24.80
N VAL A 21 -48.70 -18.59 -25.32
CA VAL A 21 -49.83 -17.62 -25.09
C VAL A 21 -49.53 -16.53 -24.02
N SER A 22 -49.84 -15.21 -24.14
CA SER A 22 -50.06 -14.17 -25.21
C SER A 22 -50.09 -12.76 -24.52
N GLY A 23 -50.30 -11.55 -25.11
CA GLY A 23 -50.44 -11.02 -26.48
C GLY A 23 -51.08 -9.59 -26.52
N LEU A 24 -50.74 -8.75 -27.53
CA LEU A 24 -51.24 -7.35 -27.81
C LEU A 24 -50.83 -6.23 -26.80
N GLY A 25 -50.60 -4.96 -27.18
CA GLY A 25 -50.51 -4.30 -28.52
C GLY A 25 -50.38 -2.75 -28.47
N VAL A 26 -50.30 -2.10 -29.66
CA VAL A 26 -50.32 -0.62 -29.95
C VAL A 26 -48.94 0.12 -29.98
N VAL A 27 -48.87 1.24 -30.75
CA VAL A 27 -47.69 1.75 -31.50
C VAL A 27 -47.57 3.29 -31.45
N ASN A 28 -46.34 3.85 -31.45
CA ASN A 28 -45.92 5.02 -32.27
C ASN A 28 -44.40 5.29 -32.20
N ALA A 29 -43.85 6.05 -33.16
CA ALA A 29 -42.40 6.15 -33.45
C ALA A 29 -41.92 7.59 -33.78
N ILE A 30 -40.61 7.77 -34.06
CA ILE A 30 -39.99 8.59 -35.15
C ILE A 30 -38.43 8.41 -35.13
N ALA A 31 -37.74 8.59 -36.27
CA ALA A 31 -36.31 8.26 -36.55
C ALA A 31 -35.30 9.42 -36.25
N GLY A 32 -33.97 9.37 -36.48
CA GLY A 32 -32.98 8.43 -37.12
C GLY A 32 -31.53 8.93 -36.86
N ASP A 33 -30.41 8.57 -37.53
CA ASP A 33 -30.08 7.57 -38.58
C ASP A 33 -28.53 7.26 -38.59
N CYS A 34 -27.87 6.84 -39.70
CA CYS A 34 -26.56 6.12 -39.70
C CYS A 34 -25.61 6.35 -40.93
N LEU A 35 -24.30 6.02 -40.86
CA LEU A 35 -23.38 5.74 -42.03
C LEU A 35 -22.01 5.06 -41.67
N LYS A 36 -21.18 4.66 -42.68
CA LYS A 36 -20.53 3.31 -42.72
C LYS A 36 -19.26 3.13 -43.64
N ILE A 37 -18.74 1.87 -43.73
CA ILE A 37 -17.80 1.24 -44.75
C ILE A 37 -16.27 1.46 -44.49
N SER A 38 -15.27 0.60 -44.83
CA SER A 38 -15.07 -0.50 -45.82
C SER A 38 -14.41 -1.84 -45.31
N ALA A 39 -13.54 -2.54 -46.09
CA ALA A 39 -13.02 -3.92 -45.88
C ALA A 39 -11.79 -4.33 -46.79
N GLN A 40 -11.29 -5.61 -46.68
CA GLN A 40 -10.38 -6.44 -47.55
C GLN A 40 -8.96 -6.82 -47.02
N ALA A 41 -8.27 -7.93 -47.41
CA ALA A 41 -8.61 -9.33 -47.82
C ALA A 41 -7.33 -10.21 -48.10
N GLY A 42 -7.35 -11.56 -47.96
CA GLY A 42 -6.30 -12.49 -48.47
C GLY A 42 -6.27 -13.93 -47.88
N LEU A 43 -5.96 -14.98 -48.68
CA LEU A 43 -6.03 -16.43 -48.32
C LEU A 43 -5.08 -17.35 -49.13
N ASN A 44 -4.63 -18.50 -48.57
CA ASN A 44 -4.58 -19.86 -49.22
C ASN A 44 -4.06 -21.00 -48.26
N PRO A 45 -4.22 -22.32 -48.57
CA PRO A 45 -4.64 -23.31 -47.56
C PRO A 45 -3.96 -24.73 -47.66
N ASN A 46 -4.72 -25.80 -47.31
CA ASN A 46 -4.46 -27.26 -47.33
C ASN A 46 -3.90 -27.84 -46.01
N ILE A 47 -4.32 -29.00 -45.46
CA ILE A 47 -5.40 -30.00 -45.74
C ILE A 47 -5.62 -30.81 -44.40
N VAL A 48 -6.64 -31.63 -44.08
CA VAL A 48 -7.48 -32.60 -44.82
C VAL A 48 -9.01 -32.34 -44.62
N LYS A 49 -9.81 -33.30 -44.09
CA LYS A 49 -11.27 -33.27 -43.91
C LYS A 49 -11.81 -34.29 -42.88
N ASN A 50 -13.09 -34.08 -42.50
CA ASN A 50 -14.19 -35.01 -42.15
C ASN A 50 -14.78 -34.81 -40.73
N GLU A 51 -16.11 -34.70 -40.55
CA GLU A 51 -17.20 -34.36 -41.49
C GLU A 51 -18.43 -33.82 -40.69
N ASP A 52 -19.57 -33.55 -41.35
CA ASP A 52 -20.88 -33.12 -40.83
C ASP A 52 -21.05 -31.70 -40.22
N MET A 53 -21.85 -30.89 -40.94
CA MET A 53 -22.61 -29.71 -40.47
C MET A 53 -24.06 -29.84 -40.93
N PRO A 54 -25.00 -29.04 -40.39
CA PRO A 54 -25.58 -28.02 -41.29
C PRO A 54 -25.45 -26.57 -40.80
N ASN A 55 -25.40 -25.65 -41.76
CA ASN A 55 -25.44 -24.18 -41.58
C ASN A 55 -26.90 -23.70 -41.31
N PRO A 56 -27.15 -22.45 -40.85
CA PRO A 56 -27.32 -21.37 -41.86
C PRO A 56 -26.93 -19.92 -41.45
N GLU A 57 -26.44 -19.21 -42.48
CA GLU A 57 -26.69 -17.79 -42.84
C GLU A 57 -26.22 -16.60 -41.97
N GLU A 58 -25.95 -15.47 -42.67
CA GLU A 58 -25.44 -14.21 -42.11
C GLU A 58 -26.55 -13.18 -41.84
N ALA A 59 -26.43 -12.43 -40.75
CA ALA A 59 -27.02 -11.08 -40.63
C ALA A 59 -26.08 -10.16 -39.83
N LYS A 60 -26.01 -8.86 -40.17
CA LYS A 60 -24.94 -7.95 -39.70
C LYS A 60 -25.47 -6.75 -38.88
N ALA A 61 -24.83 -6.56 -37.71
CA ALA A 61 -24.52 -5.29 -37.03
C ALA A 61 -25.50 -4.62 -36.03
N ALA A 62 -24.86 -3.81 -35.17
CA ALA A 62 -25.35 -2.65 -34.39
C ALA A 62 -26.16 -2.89 -33.08
N VAL A 63 -25.45 -2.70 -31.96
CA VAL A 63 -25.89 -2.65 -30.56
C VAL A 63 -26.76 -1.41 -30.23
N CYS A 64 -27.78 -1.57 -29.37
CA CYS A 64 -28.15 -0.60 -28.32
C CYS A 64 -29.18 -1.17 -27.30
N GLY A 65 -29.11 -0.73 -26.03
CA GLY A 65 -30.37 -0.38 -25.33
C GLY A 65 -30.81 -1.09 -24.03
N GLY A 66 -30.33 -2.29 -23.67
CA GLY A 66 -30.49 -2.89 -22.32
C GLY A 66 -31.90 -3.19 -21.74
N ILE A 67 -31.94 -3.99 -20.65
CA ILE A 67 -32.98 -3.98 -19.60
C ILE A 67 -32.47 -4.71 -18.34
N MET A 68 -33.16 -4.49 -17.21
CA MET A 68 -32.79 -4.81 -15.82
C MET A 68 -32.35 -6.26 -15.51
N THR A 69 -31.38 -6.38 -14.59
CA THR A 69 -31.01 -7.64 -13.92
C THR A 69 -31.96 -7.97 -12.77
N PHE A 70 -32.53 -9.18 -12.75
CA PHE A 70 -33.28 -9.67 -11.59
C PHE A 70 -32.34 -9.97 -10.42
N THR A 71 -32.49 -9.27 -9.31
CA THR A 71 -31.65 -9.43 -8.11
C THR A 71 -32.24 -10.47 -7.16
N PHE A 72 -31.76 -11.72 -7.25
CA PHE A 72 -32.01 -12.71 -6.20
C PHE A 72 -31.11 -12.45 -4.99
N ILE A 73 -31.71 -11.92 -3.91
CA ILE A 73 -30.99 -11.65 -2.65
C ILE A 73 -30.81 -12.96 -1.87
N SER A 74 -29.72 -13.69 -2.11
CA SER A 74 -29.23 -14.75 -1.24
C SER A 74 -28.16 -14.20 -0.29
N ARG A 75 -28.54 -13.93 0.97
CA ARG A 75 -27.59 -13.51 2.02
C ARG A 75 -26.76 -14.69 2.52
N VAL A 76 -25.70 -15.04 1.80
CA VAL A 76 -24.61 -15.86 2.35
C VAL A 76 -23.73 -14.95 3.20
N ARG A 77 -23.63 -15.23 4.50
CA ARG A 77 -22.62 -14.62 5.38
C ARG A 77 -21.33 -15.43 5.27
N THR A 78 -20.23 -14.76 4.96
CA THR A 78 -18.89 -15.33 4.95
C THR A 78 -18.09 -14.76 6.12
N LEU A 79 -17.19 -15.55 6.72
CA LEU A 79 -16.23 -15.09 7.72
C LEU A 79 -15.13 -14.27 7.04
N ASN A 80 -14.74 -13.14 7.63
CA ASN A 80 -13.58 -12.37 7.17
C ASN A 80 -12.34 -12.73 8.01
N LEU A 81 -11.26 -13.11 7.35
CA LEU A 81 -9.91 -13.09 7.92
C LEU A 81 -9.12 -12.05 7.14
N ILE A 82 -8.80 -10.93 7.78
CA ILE A 82 -8.08 -9.80 7.16
C ILE A 82 -6.71 -9.70 7.83
N THR A 83 -5.66 -9.85 7.03
CA THR A 83 -4.25 -9.71 7.46
C THR A 83 -3.84 -8.23 7.55
N SER A 84 -4.60 -7.44 8.31
CA SER A 84 -4.27 -6.06 8.67
C SER A 84 -3.43 -6.04 9.95
N VAL A 85 -2.11 -5.94 9.82
CA VAL A 85 -1.19 -6.05 10.97
C VAL A 85 -1.10 -4.72 11.72
N ASP A 86 -1.84 -4.62 12.83
CA ASP A 86 -2.15 -3.36 13.51
C ASP A 86 -0.92 -2.62 14.06
N ASN A 87 -0.49 -1.52 13.44
CA ASN A 87 0.78 -0.80 13.69
C ASN A 87 0.95 -0.15 15.10
N THR A 88 0.13 -0.49 16.10
CA THR A 88 0.34 -0.11 17.50
C THR A 88 0.26 -1.28 18.49
N SER A 89 -0.62 -2.26 18.28
CA SER A 89 -0.54 -3.53 19.05
C SER A 89 0.53 -4.48 18.48
N SER A 90 0.89 -4.31 17.20
CA SER A 90 1.91 -5.10 16.49
C SER A 90 3.22 -4.34 16.23
N GLN A 91 3.58 -3.34 17.05
CA GLN A 91 5.00 -3.02 17.22
C GLN A 91 5.83 -4.27 17.60
N THR A 92 5.15 -5.32 18.09
CA THR A 92 5.65 -6.67 18.41
C THR A 92 5.53 -7.72 17.28
N VAL A 93 5.01 -7.41 16.09
CA VAL A 93 4.87 -8.41 15.00
C VAL A 93 4.97 -7.84 13.57
N GLY A 94 4.45 -6.63 13.32
CA GLY A 94 4.15 -6.08 11.98
C GLY A 94 5.25 -6.22 10.92
N PRO A 95 6.39 -5.51 11.06
CA PRO A 95 7.46 -5.53 10.05
C PRO A 95 8.01 -6.93 9.79
N LEU A 96 8.01 -7.78 10.82
CA LEU A 96 8.45 -9.16 10.69
C LEU A 96 7.42 -9.99 9.92
N PHE A 97 6.12 -9.84 10.18
CA PHE A 97 5.07 -10.54 9.43
C PHE A 97 4.97 -10.10 7.97
N ASP A 98 5.20 -8.83 7.66
CA ASP A 98 5.33 -8.38 6.27
C ASP A 98 6.60 -8.98 5.63
N SER A 99 7.75 -9.04 6.32
CA SER A 99 8.93 -9.78 5.83
C SER A 99 8.76 -11.31 5.70
N LEU A 100 7.71 -11.87 6.33
CA LEU A 100 7.37 -13.30 6.32
C LEU A 100 6.26 -13.63 5.30
N THR A 101 5.42 -12.66 4.90
CA THR A 101 4.21 -12.92 4.09
C THR A 101 3.85 -11.88 3.01
N ASN A 102 4.40 -10.65 3.05
CA ASN A 102 4.10 -9.55 2.11
C ASN A 102 5.36 -8.72 1.82
N GLY A 103 6.20 -9.18 0.89
CA GLY A 103 7.43 -8.47 0.47
C GLY A 103 7.18 -7.10 -0.16
N THR A 104 7.04 -6.06 0.66
CA THR A 104 6.80 -4.66 0.23
C THR A 104 8.08 -3.83 0.03
N ASP A 105 9.26 -4.42 0.22
CA ASP A 105 10.53 -3.84 -0.21
C ASP A 105 10.65 -3.92 -1.74
N PRO A 106 10.95 -2.80 -2.45
CA PRO A 106 11.07 -2.80 -3.91
C PRO A 106 12.19 -3.69 -4.49
N GLN A 107 13.08 -4.24 -3.67
CA GLN A 107 14.10 -5.22 -4.09
C GLN A 107 13.60 -6.68 -4.03
N LEU A 108 12.53 -6.98 -3.27
CA LEU A 108 12.03 -8.34 -3.02
C LEU A 108 11.10 -8.88 -4.12
N ALA A 109 11.66 -9.03 -5.32
CA ALA A 109 11.06 -9.89 -6.35
C ALA A 109 11.28 -11.37 -5.98
N GLU A 110 10.39 -11.93 -5.14
CA GLU A 110 10.52 -13.23 -4.45
C GLU A 110 10.83 -14.43 -5.36
N ALA A 111 10.47 -14.35 -6.64
CA ALA A 111 10.72 -15.40 -7.62
C ALA A 111 11.33 -14.89 -8.93
N PHE A 112 11.55 -13.59 -9.13
CA PHE A 112 11.77 -13.03 -10.49
C PHE A 112 13.08 -12.27 -10.69
N GLU A 113 13.73 -12.54 -11.83
CA GLU A 113 14.66 -11.64 -12.52
C GLU A 113 13.92 -10.83 -13.58
N LEU A 114 14.15 -9.51 -13.60
CA LEU A 114 13.75 -8.64 -14.71
C LEU A 114 14.79 -8.73 -15.83
N LYS A 115 14.35 -9.18 -17.00
CA LYS A 115 15.14 -9.16 -18.25
C LYS A 115 14.24 -8.62 -19.36
N ASN A 116 14.34 -7.32 -19.59
CA ASN A 116 13.44 -6.58 -20.48
C ASN A 116 13.78 -6.84 -21.95
N THR A 117 13.07 -7.77 -22.57
CA THR A 117 13.24 -8.13 -23.99
C THR A 117 12.40 -7.26 -24.96
N CYS A 118 12.09 -6.01 -24.58
CA CYS A 118 11.29 -5.08 -25.39
C CYS A 118 11.96 -3.69 -25.41
N PRO A 119 11.88 -2.95 -26.55
CA PRO A 119 12.35 -1.57 -26.60
C PRO A 119 11.53 -0.71 -25.62
N CYS A 120 12.23 -0.05 -24.70
CA CYS A 120 11.61 0.81 -23.71
C CYS A 120 11.46 2.22 -24.28
N ALA A 121 10.28 2.84 -24.09
CA ALA A 121 10.02 4.22 -24.54
C ALA A 121 10.39 5.27 -23.46
N SER A 122 10.63 4.82 -22.23
CA SER A 122 11.05 5.65 -21.10
C SER A 122 11.84 4.83 -20.07
N ALA A 123 12.48 5.52 -19.13
CA ALA A 123 13.10 4.96 -17.94
C ALA A 123 12.98 5.97 -16.79
N SER A 124 13.09 5.53 -15.54
CA SER A 124 13.06 6.44 -14.39
C SER A 124 13.90 5.94 -13.21
N GLY A 125 14.20 6.85 -12.28
CA GLY A 125 14.92 6.56 -11.05
C GLY A 125 14.53 7.56 -9.96
N THR A 126 14.76 7.17 -8.71
CA THR A 126 14.58 8.04 -7.53
C THR A 126 15.93 8.20 -6.84
N PHE A 127 16.27 9.43 -6.44
CA PHE A 127 17.53 9.70 -5.76
C PHE A 127 17.45 9.27 -4.28
N SER A 128 18.26 8.27 -3.91
CA SER A 128 18.52 7.83 -2.54
C SER A 128 19.95 8.18 -2.14
N ARG A 129 20.14 8.68 -0.92
CA ARG A 129 21.45 8.79 -0.26
C ARG A 129 21.99 7.42 0.17
N GLY A 130 21.11 6.47 0.50
CA GLY A 130 21.48 5.10 0.88
C GLY A 130 22.09 4.30 -0.28
N ALA A 131 21.64 4.61 -1.50
CA ALA A 131 22.14 4.00 -2.74
C ALA A 131 23.51 4.52 -3.20
N GLU A 132 24.13 5.50 -2.53
CA GLU A 132 25.46 6.01 -2.92
C GLU A 132 26.62 5.09 -2.51
N VAL A 133 27.60 5.02 -3.41
CA VAL A 133 28.72 4.06 -3.37
C VAL A 133 29.99 4.76 -3.90
N PRO A 134 30.93 5.17 -3.02
CA PRO A 134 30.93 5.00 -1.57
C PRO A 134 29.87 5.87 -0.86
N SER A 135 29.41 5.42 0.31
CA SER A 135 28.39 6.12 1.09
C SER A 135 28.84 7.53 1.51
N PRO A 136 27.99 8.57 1.44
CA PRO A 136 28.44 9.95 1.59
C PRO A 136 28.70 10.33 3.06
N LYS A 137 29.54 11.35 3.29
CA LYS A 137 29.95 11.78 4.64
C LYS A 137 28.76 12.31 5.46
N PRO A 138 28.65 11.98 6.75
CA PRO A 138 27.54 12.43 7.59
C PRO A 138 27.58 13.95 7.84
N LEU A 139 26.40 14.53 8.04
CA LEU A 139 26.15 15.92 8.44
C LEU A 139 25.16 15.95 9.64
N PRO A 140 24.84 17.11 10.24
CA PRO A 140 24.22 17.18 11.56
C PRO A 140 22.91 16.42 11.77
N ALA A 141 22.59 16.17 13.04
CA ALA A 141 21.31 15.61 13.46
C ALA A 141 20.12 16.38 12.84
N ASN A 142 19.09 15.63 12.44
CA ASN A 142 17.93 16.05 11.65
C ASN A 142 18.19 16.27 10.13
N TYR A 143 19.40 16.03 9.61
CA TYR A 143 19.62 16.02 8.16
C TYR A 143 18.92 14.82 7.49
N ARG A 144 17.82 15.08 6.77
CA ARG A 144 17.03 14.04 6.06
C ARG A 144 17.66 13.51 4.77
N GLY A 145 18.81 14.06 4.34
CA GLY A 145 19.45 13.72 3.08
C GLY A 145 18.88 14.47 1.87
N GLY A 146 19.69 14.56 0.82
CA GLY A 146 19.22 14.96 -0.50
C GLY A 146 18.21 13.97 -1.06
N SER A 147 17.35 14.43 -1.96
CA SER A 147 16.29 13.61 -2.58
C SER A 147 15.90 14.18 -3.95
N GLY A 148 15.20 13.39 -4.75
CA GLY A 148 14.87 13.78 -6.12
C GLY A 148 14.39 12.65 -7.02
N THR A 149 14.18 12.96 -8.29
CA THR A 149 13.73 12.07 -9.36
C THR A 149 14.59 12.23 -10.62
N ILE A 150 14.65 11.19 -11.43
CA ILE A 150 15.04 11.28 -12.84
C ILE A 150 13.98 10.59 -13.70
N SER A 151 13.58 11.24 -14.80
CA SER A 151 12.84 10.60 -15.89
C SER A 151 13.61 10.74 -17.20
N LEU A 152 13.63 9.66 -17.98
CA LEU A 152 14.18 9.58 -19.34
C LEU A 152 13.07 9.24 -20.32
N LYS A 153 13.03 9.93 -21.46
CA LYS A 153 12.21 9.58 -22.63
C LYS A 153 13.13 9.18 -23.77
N LEU A 154 12.86 8.01 -24.36
CA LEU A 154 13.77 7.30 -25.25
C LEU A 154 13.21 7.29 -26.67
N ASP A 155 13.91 7.90 -27.62
CA ASP A 155 13.63 7.80 -29.05
C ASP A 155 14.78 7.04 -29.72
N GLN A 156 14.62 5.71 -29.79
CA GLN A 156 15.61 4.83 -30.40
C GLN A 156 15.76 5.03 -31.91
N ALA A 157 14.73 5.57 -32.59
CA ALA A 157 14.76 5.80 -34.04
C ALA A 157 15.59 7.05 -34.40
N LYS A 158 15.61 8.07 -33.54
CA LYS A 158 16.48 9.25 -33.68
C LYS A 158 17.81 9.13 -32.93
N LEU A 159 17.99 8.08 -32.12
CA LEU A 159 19.03 7.99 -31.10
C LEU A 159 19.03 9.23 -30.19
N GLU A 160 17.89 9.55 -29.59
CA GLU A 160 17.75 10.65 -28.63
C GLU A 160 17.26 10.14 -27.26
N VAL A 161 17.86 10.65 -26.19
CA VAL A 161 17.43 10.47 -24.80
C VAL A 161 17.18 11.84 -24.20
N ALA A 162 15.92 12.23 -24.11
CA ALA A 162 15.53 13.42 -23.35
C ALA A 162 15.52 13.07 -21.86
N TYR A 163 16.17 13.87 -21.03
CA TYR A 163 16.28 13.67 -19.59
C TYR A 163 15.71 14.86 -18.82
N ARG A 164 15.10 14.55 -17.67
CA ARG A 164 14.67 15.51 -16.65
C ARG A 164 15.15 15.00 -15.28
N VAL A 165 15.87 15.84 -14.56
CA VAL A 165 16.52 15.52 -13.28
C VAL A 165 16.07 16.56 -12.26
N THR A 166 15.26 16.18 -11.27
CA THR A 166 14.77 17.08 -10.22
C THR A 166 15.41 16.70 -8.88
N PHE A 167 16.00 17.65 -8.15
CA PHE A 167 16.66 17.39 -6.87
C PHE A 167 16.51 18.52 -5.84
N PHE A 168 16.60 18.17 -4.55
CA PHE A 168 16.47 19.07 -3.41
C PHE A 168 17.18 18.50 -2.16
N ASN A 169 17.26 19.29 -1.09
CA ASN A 169 17.85 18.98 0.22
C ASN A 169 19.33 18.54 0.21
N LEU A 170 20.15 18.93 -0.77
CA LEU A 170 21.59 18.61 -0.77
C LEU A 170 22.36 19.30 0.38
N THR A 171 23.49 18.74 0.80
CA THR A 171 24.36 19.36 1.84
C THR A 171 25.00 20.69 1.42
N GLY A 172 25.00 20.97 0.12
CA GLY A 172 25.55 22.18 -0.50
C GLY A 172 25.14 22.25 -1.97
N PRO A 173 25.50 23.33 -2.70
CA PRO A 173 25.17 23.45 -4.12
C PRO A 173 25.74 22.27 -4.93
N ALA A 174 24.98 21.81 -5.92
CA ALA A 174 25.48 20.81 -6.87
C ALA A 174 26.76 21.31 -7.56
N LYS A 175 27.78 20.45 -7.63
CA LYS A 175 29.08 20.74 -8.27
C LYS A 175 29.30 19.95 -9.54
N ALA A 176 28.78 18.74 -9.62
CA ALA A 176 28.72 17.97 -10.84
C ALA A 176 27.49 17.07 -10.84
N ILE A 177 26.97 16.79 -12.03
CA ILE A 177 25.88 15.83 -12.24
C ILE A 177 26.26 14.94 -13.42
N HIS A 178 26.29 13.63 -13.19
CA HIS A 178 26.82 12.65 -14.13
C HIS A 178 25.91 11.43 -14.27
N PHE A 179 25.73 10.95 -15.50
CA PHE A 179 25.36 9.57 -15.77
C PHE A 179 26.59 8.67 -15.66
N HIS A 180 26.42 7.51 -15.05
CA HIS A 180 27.42 6.46 -14.88
C HIS A 180 26.88 5.11 -15.36
N ARG A 181 27.78 4.16 -15.62
CA ARG A 181 27.44 2.76 -15.93
C ARG A 181 27.98 1.79 -14.88
N ALA A 182 27.12 1.28 -14.01
CA ALA A 182 27.31 0.07 -13.23
C ALA A 182 25.97 -0.47 -12.70
N LYS A 183 25.98 -1.71 -12.19
CA LYS A 183 24.81 -2.33 -11.54
C LYS A 183 24.47 -1.63 -10.22
N PRO A 184 23.28 -1.90 -9.63
CA PRO A 184 22.98 -1.53 -8.25
C PRO A 184 24.13 -1.89 -7.29
N SER A 185 24.41 -1.02 -6.32
CA SER A 185 25.49 -1.15 -5.32
C SER A 185 26.94 -1.18 -5.86
N GLU A 186 27.18 -1.06 -7.17
CA GLU A 186 28.52 -0.92 -7.77
C GLU A 186 28.88 0.56 -8.07
N ALA A 187 30.17 0.88 -8.17
CA ALA A 187 30.65 2.21 -8.59
C ALA A 187 31.14 2.15 -10.04
N GLY A 188 30.52 2.90 -10.94
CA GLY A 188 30.78 2.89 -12.38
C GLY A 188 31.50 4.14 -12.88
N PRO A 189 32.20 4.06 -14.03
CA PRO A 189 32.73 5.24 -14.71
C PRO A 189 31.61 6.19 -15.15
N VAL A 190 31.92 7.48 -15.22
CA VAL A 190 31.07 8.49 -15.87
C VAL A 190 30.95 8.14 -17.36
N ILE A 191 29.74 8.11 -17.88
CA ILE A 191 29.44 7.92 -19.30
C ILE A 191 28.89 9.18 -19.98
N ARG A 192 28.35 10.14 -19.21
CA ARG A 192 27.95 11.47 -19.69
C ARG A 192 27.88 12.47 -18.54
N THR A 193 28.38 13.67 -18.75
CA THR A 193 28.21 14.82 -17.85
C THR A 193 26.98 15.64 -18.26
N ILE A 194 26.21 16.09 -17.26
CA ILE A 194 25.14 17.10 -17.43
C ILE A 194 25.70 18.50 -17.11
N CYS A 195 26.44 18.63 -16.01
CA CYS A 195 27.15 19.84 -15.60
C CYS A 195 28.37 19.49 -14.74
N ALA A 196 29.39 20.35 -14.71
CA ALA A 196 30.60 20.22 -13.90
C ALA A 196 31.24 21.59 -13.63
N GLY A 197 31.05 22.11 -12.42
CA GLY A 197 31.45 23.45 -11.98
C GLY A 197 30.44 24.55 -12.32
N ASP A 198 29.62 24.33 -13.34
CA ASP A 198 28.59 25.22 -13.90
C ASP A 198 27.15 24.80 -13.57
N CYS A 199 26.97 23.88 -12.62
CA CYS A 199 25.67 23.32 -12.27
C CYS A 199 24.66 24.37 -11.76
N PRO A 200 23.34 24.21 -12.06
CA PRO A 200 22.32 25.18 -11.66
C PRO A 200 22.26 25.42 -10.15
N ALA A 201 22.16 26.69 -9.76
CA ALA A 201 22.12 27.11 -8.37
C ALA A 201 20.77 26.81 -7.70
N GLY A 202 20.81 26.35 -6.44
CA GLY A 202 19.65 25.94 -5.65
C GLY A 202 19.84 24.53 -5.09
N GLY A 203 18.76 23.92 -4.61
CA GLY A 203 18.71 22.52 -4.18
C GLY A 203 19.46 22.18 -2.87
N ALA A 204 20.39 23.05 -2.44
CA ALA A 204 21.10 22.97 -1.17
C ALA A 204 20.20 23.37 0.02
N LEU A 205 20.38 22.73 1.18
CA LEU A 205 19.71 23.14 2.42
C LEU A 205 20.18 24.52 2.93
N ASN A 206 19.25 25.22 3.57
CA ASN A 206 19.57 26.38 4.40
C ASN A 206 20.16 25.90 5.74
N ALA A 207 21.48 26.08 5.91
CA ALA A 207 22.20 25.65 7.11
C ALA A 207 21.75 26.37 8.41
N GLN A 208 21.10 27.53 8.29
CA GLN A 208 20.55 28.31 9.40
C GLN A 208 19.08 27.97 9.70
N GLN A 209 18.37 27.29 8.78
CA GLN A 209 16.96 26.89 8.93
C GLN A 209 16.68 25.53 8.28
N PRO A 210 17.10 24.40 8.90
CA PRO A 210 17.00 23.05 8.31
C PRO A 210 15.57 22.54 8.09
N ASN A 211 14.55 23.22 8.65
CA ASN A 211 13.13 22.87 8.52
C ASN A 211 12.38 23.70 7.46
N VAL A 212 13.07 24.56 6.71
CA VAL A 212 12.44 25.42 5.67
C VAL A 212 12.58 24.77 4.30
N SER A 213 11.46 24.68 3.57
CA SER A 213 11.44 24.16 2.19
C SER A 213 12.35 24.97 1.28
N VAL A 214 13.38 24.30 0.74
CA VAL A 214 14.21 24.81 -0.35
C VAL A 214 13.64 24.34 -1.68
N SER A 215 13.50 25.26 -2.64
CA SER A 215 12.96 24.95 -3.97
C SER A 215 13.76 23.85 -4.65
N ALA A 216 13.05 22.85 -5.19
CA ALA A 216 13.68 21.83 -6.02
C ALA A 216 14.26 22.45 -7.29
N VAL A 217 15.45 21.97 -7.67
CA VAL A 217 16.13 22.33 -8.92
C VAL A 217 15.82 21.25 -9.94
N THR A 218 15.32 21.64 -11.11
CA THR A 218 15.11 20.74 -12.25
C THR A 218 16.10 21.09 -13.36
N VAL A 219 16.77 20.07 -13.90
CA VAL A 219 17.74 20.16 -15.00
C VAL A 219 17.24 19.28 -16.15
N GLU A 220 17.18 19.84 -17.35
CA GLU A 220 16.61 19.18 -18.53
C GLU A 220 17.51 19.32 -19.74
N GLY A 221 17.47 18.31 -20.61
CA GLY A 221 18.22 18.33 -21.86
C GLY A 221 17.92 17.12 -22.74
N VAL A 222 18.56 17.09 -23.91
CA VAL A 222 18.51 15.95 -24.83
C VAL A 222 19.92 15.50 -25.12
N TRP A 223 20.24 14.27 -24.74
CA TRP A 223 21.44 13.56 -25.16
C TRP A 223 21.14 12.95 -26.54
N LYS A 224 21.99 13.21 -27.54
CA LYS A 224 21.80 12.76 -28.93
C LYS A 224 22.91 11.78 -29.35
N GLY A 225 22.61 10.90 -30.31
CA GLY A 225 23.57 9.97 -30.90
C GLY A 225 24.72 10.67 -31.65
N SER A 226 24.55 11.94 -31.99
CA SER A 226 25.59 12.83 -32.56
C SER A 226 26.54 13.43 -31.52
N ASP A 227 26.25 13.28 -30.23
CA ASP A 227 27.08 13.85 -29.18
C ASP A 227 28.39 13.05 -29.01
N LYS A 228 29.39 13.68 -28.38
CA LYS A 228 30.72 13.09 -28.14
C LYS A 228 30.65 11.73 -27.44
N GLU A 229 29.75 11.58 -26.47
CA GLU A 229 29.43 10.32 -25.81
C GLU A 229 28.26 9.64 -26.56
N ALA A 230 28.51 9.05 -27.72
CA ALA A 230 27.43 8.59 -28.60
C ALA A 230 26.50 7.52 -27.97
N LEU A 231 25.19 7.64 -28.23
CA LEU A 231 24.16 6.68 -27.80
C LEU A 231 24.21 5.39 -28.65
N THR A 232 24.99 4.41 -28.19
CA THR A 232 25.18 3.11 -28.87
C THR A 232 24.15 2.05 -28.48
N THR A 233 24.10 0.94 -29.23
CA THR A 233 23.35 -0.27 -28.84
C THR A 233 23.75 -0.75 -27.45
N ASP A 234 25.02 -0.65 -27.06
CA ASP A 234 25.50 -1.06 -25.74
C ASP A 234 25.05 -0.13 -24.61
N PHE A 235 24.83 1.16 -24.89
CA PHE A 235 24.14 2.05 -23.96
C PHE A 235 22.69 1.60 -23.73
N PHE A 236 21.95 1.30 -24.81
CA PHE A 236 20.58 0.81 -24.67
C PHE A 236 20.50 -0.56 -24.00
N ASN A 237 21.45 -1.46 -24.24
CA ASN A 237 21.58 -2.73 -23.53
C ASN A 237 21.84 -2.52 -22.03
N ALA A 238 22.75 -1.60 -21.67
CA ALA A 238 23.00 -1.23 -20.28
C ALA A 238 21.74 -0.69 -19.59
N LEU A 239 21.01 0.20 -20.26
CA LEU A 239 19.75 0.78 -19.78
C LEU A 239 18.67 -0.30 -19.60
N LEU A 240 18.51 -1.21 -20.55
CA LEU A 240 17.54 -2.32 -20.49
C LEU A 240 17.83 -3.32 -19.35
N ASN A 241 19.11 -3.45 -18.98
CA ASN A 241 19.59 -4.28 -17.86
C ASN A 241 19.58 -3.54 -16.51
N GLY A 242 19.25 -2.24 -16.46
CA GLY A 242 19.35 -1.43 -15.23
C GLY A 242 20.79 -1.14 -14.78
N GLU A 243 21.77 -1.21 -15.69
CA GLU A 243 23.20 -0.95 -15.43
C GLU A 243 23.58 0.55 -15.50
N LEU A 244 22.60 1.46 -15.50
CA LEU A 244 22.83 2.90 -15.52
C LEU A 244 22.35 3.56 -14.24
N TYR A 245 23.09 4.56 -13.78
CA TYR A 245 22.68 5.44 -12.68
C TYR A 245 23.07 6.89 -12.95
N ILE A 246 22.43 7.80 -12.23
CA ILE A 246 22.82 9.22 -12.17
C ILE A 246 23.27 9.55 -10.75
N ASN A 247 24.31 10.39 -10.64
CA ASN A 247 24.91 10.84 -9.39
C ASN A 247 24.94 12.38 -9.35
N ILE A 248 24.75 12.96 -8.16
CA ILE A 248 24.86 14.40 -7.90
C ILE A 248 25.92 14.61 -6.82
N HIS A 249 26.91 15.45 -7.11
CA HIS A 249 28.09 15.70 -6.29
C HIS A 249 28.02 17.09 -5.62
N THR A 250 28.57 17.22 -4.42
CA THR A 250 28.69 18.50 -3.67
C THR A 250 30.10 18.66 -3.09
N ASP A 251 30.46 19.85 -2.60
CA ASP A 251 31.77 20.07 -1.93
C ASP A 251 31.98 19.14 -0.73
N THR A 252 30.92 18.87 0.04
CA THR A 252 30.92 17.94 1.18
C THR A 252 31.12 16.48 0.73
N ASN A 253 30.51 16.12 -0.39
CA ASN A 253 30.38 14.76 -0.90
C ASN A 253 30.88 14.66 -2.36
N PRO A 254 32.20 14.84 -2.60
CA PRO A 254 32.75 14.85 -3.95
C PRO A 254 32.72 13.49 -4.64
N GLY A 255 32.60 12.38 -3.88
CA GLY A 255 32.38 11.04 -4.44
C GLY A 255 30.95 10.77 -4.92
N GLY A 256 30.03 11.70 -4.68
CA GLY A 256 28.59 11.54 -4.87
C GLY A 256 27.83 11.72 -3.55
N GLU A 257 26.67 12.36 -3.61
CA GLU A 257 25.80 12.57 -2.45
C GLU A 257 24.49 11.81 -2.52
N VAL A 258 23.91 11.69 -3.72
CA VAL A 258 22.65 10.97 -3.97
C VAL A 258 22.71 10.25 -5.30
N ARG A 259 22.22 9.00 -5.31
CA ARG A 259 22.16 8.15 -6.50
C ARG A 259 20.72 7.86 -6.88
N ALA A 260 20.42 7.94 -8.17
CA ALA A 260 19.26 7.26 -8.73
C ALA A 260 19.71 6.18 -9.71
N GLN A 261 19.44 4.91 -9.39
CA GLN A 261 19.54 3.84 -10.38
C GLN A 261 18.41 4.03 -11.41
N ILE A 262 18.74 3.93 -12.68
CA ILE A 262 17.84 4.22 -13.79
C ILE A 262 17.23 2.89 -14.26
N ASN A 263 15.96 2.68 -13.92
CA ASN A 263 15.20 1.50 -14.27
C ASN A 263 14.39 1.74 -15.55
N PRO A 264 14.51 0.88 -16.57
CA PRO A 264 13.76 1.00 -17.82
C PRO A 264 12.28 0.70 -17.61
N ILE A 265 11.39 1.41 -18.33
CA ILE A 265 9.94 1.20 -18.30
C ILE A 265 9.51 0.52 -19.62
N PRO A 266 9.23 -0.79 -19.62
CA PRO A 266 8.95 -1.54 -20.84
C PRO A 266 7.61 -1.15 -21.45
N SER A 267 7.55 -1.15 -22.79
CA SER A 267 6.31 -0.95 -23.56
C SER A 267 5.45 0.23 -23.10
N GLY A 268 6.07 1.35 -22.72
CA GLY A 268 5.35 2.53 -22.22
C GLY A 268 4.50 2.25 -20.97
N GLY A 269 4.92 1.32 -20.11
CA GLY A 269 4.21 0.90 -18.90
C GLY A 269 2.99 0.03 -19.16
N GLN A 270 2.72 -0.38 -20.40
CA GLN A 270 1.59 -1.26 -20.75
C GLN A 270 1.92 -2.75 -20.61
N ALA A 271 3.18 -3.15 -20.59
CA ALA A 271 3.55 -4.56 -20.42
C ALA A 271 4.80 -4.72 -19.56
N VAL A 272 4.90 -5.83 -18.82
CA VAL A 272 6.10 -6.26 -18.11
C VAL A 272 6.29 -7.77 -18.33
N THR A 273 7.54 -8.22 -18.42
CA THR A 273 7.88 -9.63 -18.58
C THR A 273 8.93 -10.05 -17.58
N PHE A 274 8.63 -11.07 -16.80
CA PHE A 274 9.51 -11.60 -15.76
C PHE A 274 10.08 -12.95 -16.17
N THR A 275 11.33 -13.20 -15.77
CA THR A 275 11.95 -14.54 -15.83
C THR A 275 12.08 -15.06 -14.40
N ILE A 276 11.63 -16.28 -14.13
CA ILE A 276 11.73 -16.88 -12.80
C ILE A 276 13.20 -17.22 -12.52
N ARG A 277 13.69 -16.79 -11.33
CA ARG A 277 15.02 -17.02 -10.79
C ARG A 277 15.34 -18.52 -10.82
N LYS A 278 16.52 -18.87 -11.35
CA LYS A 278 16.90 -20.28 -11.55
C LYS A 278 17.06 -21.01 -10.22
N GLY A 279 16.21 -22.01 -9.99
CA GLY A 279 16.33 -22.95 -8.86
C GLY A 279 15.52 -22.60 -7.61
N VAL A 280 14.70 -21.53 -7.65
CA VAL A 280 13.78 -21.21 -6.55
C VAL A 280 12.74 -22.33 -6.37
N LYS A 281 12.44 -22.62 -5.11
CA LYS A 281 11.52 -23.69 -4.69
C LYS A 281 10.57 -23.19 -3.61
N PHE A 282 9.41 -23.81 -3.55
CA PHE A 282 8.51 -23.70 -2.41
C PHE A 282 9.08 -24.43 -1.19
N ALA A 283 8.56 -24.14 0.00
CA ALA A 283 8.99 -24.73 1.27
C ALA A 283 8.80 -26.27 1.40
N ASN A 284 8.14 -26.92 0.42
CA ASN A 284 8.07 -28.39 0.31
C ASN A 284 9.09 -28.99 -0.68
N GLY A 285 9.88 -28.16 -1.39
CA GLY A 285 10.88 -28.58 -2.36
C GLY A 285 10.39 -28.65 -3.82
N ASP A 286 9.10 -28.43 -4.10
CA ASP A 286 8.60 -28.25 -5.47
C ASP A 286 9.24 -26.99 -6.11
N PRO A 287 9.63 -27.01 -7.40
CA PRO A 287 10.15 -25.84 -8.10
C PRO A 287 9.03 -24.80 -8.35
N VAL A 288 9.37 -23.51 -8.32
CA VAL A 288 8.43 -22.44 -8.71
C VAL A 288 8.37 -22.35 -10.23
N THR A 289 7.16 -22.32 -10.79
CA THR A 289 6.93 -22.26 -12.24
C THR A 289 6.04 -21.09 -12.66
N ALA A 290 6.03 -20.75 -13.96
CA ALA A 290 5.13 -19.74 -14.50
C ALA A 290 3.64 -20.12 -14.36
N GLU A 291 3.32 -21.39 -14.17
CA GLU A 291 1.95 -21.86 -13.92
C GLU A 291 1.48 -21.58 -12.49
N ASP A 292 2.37 -21.64 -11.50
CA ASP A 292 2.06 -21.22 -10.12
C ASP A 292 1.75 -19.73 -10.05
N VAL A 293 2.51 -18.92 -10.79
CA VAL A 293 2.28 -17.48 -10.93
C VAL A 293 0.94 -17.21 -11.61
N ARG A 294 0.66 -17.84 -12.76
CA ARG A 294 -0.62 -17.68 -13.46
C ARG A 294 -1.80 -18.07 -12.57
N PHE A 295 -1.73 -19.22 -11.91
CA PHE A 295 -2.76 -19.70 -10.98
C PHE A 295 -2.97 -18.76 -9.79
N THR A 296 -1.89 -18.26 -9.18
CA THR A 296 -1.97 -17.29 -8.08
C THR A 296 -2.81 -16.08 -8.50
N TYR A 297 -2.55 -15.51 -9.68
CA TYR A 297 -3.29 -14.36 -10.16
C TYR A 297 -4.71 -14.72 -10.62
N GLU A 298 -4.87 -15.65 -11.56
CA GLU A 298 -6.15 -15.96 -12.21
C GLU A 298 -7.16 -16.67 -11.30
N ASN A 299 -6.68 -17.43 -10.29
CA ASN A 299 -7.55 -18.20 -9.38
C ASN A 299 -7.59 -17.66 -7.95
N LEU A 300 -6.57 -16.95 -7.45
CA LEU A 300 -6.53 -16.48 -6.05
C LEU A 300 -6.60 -14.94 -5.90
N ILE A 301 -6.49 -14.17 -6.98
CA ILE A 301 -6.51 -12.69 -6.90
C ILE A 301 -7.57 -12.06 -7.82
N TYR A 302 -7.69 -12.49 -9.07
CA TYR A 302 -8.62 -11.90 -10.04
C TYR A 302 -10.11 -12.11 -9.69
N PRO A 303 -10.55 -13.27 -9.17
CA PRO A 303 -11.95 -13.53 -8.85
C PRO A 303 -12.45 -12.60 -7.72
N LYS A 304 -13.58 -11.93 -7.95
CA LYS A 304 -14.19 -10.97 -7.00
C LYS A 304 -14.74 -11.63 -5.72
N ASP A 305 -14.85 -12.95 -5.71
CA ASP A 305 -15.34 -13.76 -4.60
C ASP A 305 -14.21 -14.34 -3.73
N VAL A 306 -12.94 -14.04 -4.04
CA VAL A 306 -11.79 -14.28 -3.16
C VAL A 306 -11.48 -13.03 -2.33
N ALA A 307 -11.27 -13.20 -1.03
CA ALA A 307 -11.03 -12.12 -0.08
C ALA A 307 -9.57 -11.65 -0.12
N THR A 308 -9.22 -10.74 -1.04
CA THR A 308 -7.88 -10.12 -1.10
C THR A 308 -7.91 -8.67 -1.57
N SER A 309 -7.13 -7.81 -0.92
CA SER A 309 -6.90 -6.43 -1.34
C SER A 309 -5.89 -6.30 -2.49
N THR A 310 -5.06 -7.32 -2.73
CA THR A 310 -4.04 -7.31 -3.80
C THR A 310 -4.70 -7.05 -5.16
N ARG A 311 -5.90 -7.61 -5.36
CA ARG A 311 -6.72 -7.46 -6.56
C ARG A 311 -6.92 -6.00 -6.99
N ASP A 312 -7.20 -5.12 -6.04
CA ASP A 312 -7.53 -3.72 -6.31
C ASP A 312 -6.25 -2.89 -6.43
N VAL A 313 -5.19 -3.30 -5.72
CA VAL A 313 -3.84 -2.74 -5.84
C VAL A 313 -3.22 -3.00 -7.22
N ILE A 314 -3.45 -4.16 -7.84
CA ILE A 314 -2.82 -4.55 -9.13
C ILE A 314 -3.55 -4.06 -10.39
N ALA A 315 -4.72 -3.44 -10.28
CA ALA A 315 -5.52 -3.02 -11.44
C ALA A 315 -4.80 -1.99 -12.34
N CYS A 316 -4.96 -2.12 -13.66
CA CYS A 316 -4.46 -1.20 -14.66
C CYS A 316 -5.11 0.20 -14.55
N GLY A 317 -4.54 1.22 -15.20
CA GLY A 317 -5.07 2.61 -15.22
C GLY A 317 -6.45 2.80 -15.89
N ASP A 318 -7.14 1.73 -16.28
CA ASP A 318 -8.55 1.68 -16.70
C ASP A 318 -9.40 0.70 -15.87
N SER A 319 -8.97 0.40 -14.64
CA SER A 319 -9.63 -0.48 -13.65
C SER A 319 -9.75 -1.96 -14.04
N LYS A 320 -9.16 -2.37 -15.18
CA LYS A 320 -9.09 -3.78 -15.58
C LYS A 320 -7.91 -4.48 -14.91
N LEU A 321 -7.99 -5.79 -14.76
CA LEU A 321 -6.85 -6.61 -14.33
C LEU A 321 -5.97 -6.91 -15.55
N PRO A 322 -4.63 -7.00 -15.39
CA PRO A 322 -3.74 -7.27 -16.52
C PRO A 322 -3.97 -8.66 -17.11
N THR A 323 -3.87 -8.81 -18.43
CA THR A 323 -3.87 -10.13 -19.06
C THR A 323 -2.53 -10.82 -18.82
N ILE A 324 -2.55 -12.14 -18.63
CA ILE A 324 -1.38 -12.96 -18.31
C ILE A 324 -1.08 -13.89 -19.49
N LYS A 325 0.20 -14.07 -19.79
CA LYS A 325 0.67 -15.07 -20.75
C LYS A 325 1.93 -15.76 -20.25
N VAL A 326 1.87 -17.09 -20.17
CA VAL A 326 3.05 -17.93 -19.96
C VAL A 326 3.84 -17.96 -21.26
N GLU A 327 5.06 -17.40 -21.24
CA GLU A 327 5.98 -17.37 -22.39
C GLU A 327 6.88 -18.61 -22.44
N ALA A 328 7.22 -19.15 -21.26
CA ALA A 328 7.95 -20.40 -21.07
C ALA A 328 7.72 -20.91 -19.63
N ALA A 329 8.15 -22.14 -19.31
CA ALA A 329 8.03 -22.70 -17.95
C ALA A 329 8.59 -21.81 -16.83
N ASN A 330 9.58 -20.96 -17.15
CA ASN A 330 10.18 -19.97 -16.26
C ASN A 330 10.03 -18.52 -16.77
N LYS A 331 9.09 -18.19 -17.67
CA LYS A 331 8.93 -16.83 -18.19
C LYS A 331 7.45 -16.48 -18.35
N ILE A 332 7.05 -15.32 -17.83
CA ILE A 332 5.65 -14.87 -17.81
C ILE A 332 5.53 -13.39 -18.12
N SER A 333 4.53 -12.99 -18.89
CA SER A 333 4.24 -11.60 -19.24
C SER A 333 2.86 -11.17 -18.71
N PHE A 334 2.79 -9.90 -18.30
CA PHE A 334 1.58 -9.21 -17.85
C PHE A 334 1.34 -8.00 -18.74
N THR A 335 0.10 -7.79 -19.21
CA THR A 335 -0.24 -6.68 -20.12
C THR A 335 -1.49 -5.92 -19.65
N CYS A 336 -1.38 -4.60 -19.57
CA CYS A 336 -2.47 -3.66 -19.28
C CYS A 336 -2.92 -2.91 -20.55
N SER A 337 -4.22 -2.64 -20.66
CA SER A 337 -4.82 -1.86 -21.77
C SER A 337 -4.41 -0.39 -21.76
N LYS A 338 -4.07 0.18 -20.60
CA LYS A 338 -3.39 1.48 -20.44
C LYS A 338 -2.06 1.29 -19.74
N ALA A 339 -1.20 2.31 -19.77
CA ALA A 339 0.00 2.31 -18.95
C ALA A 339 -0.36 2.13 -17.46
N ARG A 340 0.53 1.50 -16.69
CA ARG A 340 0.46 1.45 -15.24
C ARG A 340 1.78 1.91 -14.63
N ALA A 341 1.71 2.87 -13.70
CA ALA A 341 2.83 3.24 -12.84
C ALA A 341 3.14 2.13 -11.83
N ASN A 342 4.40 1.99 -11.42
CA ASN A 342 4.85 0.96 -10.48
C ASN A 342 4.53 -0.49 -10.92
N PHE A 343 4.24 -0.73 -12.21
CA PHE A 343 3.77 -2.03 -12.70
C PHE A 343 4.75 -3.17 -12.39
N VAL A 344 6.05 -2.90 -12.53
CA VAL A 344 7.15 -3.82 -12.21
C VAL A 344 7.11 -4.27 -10.75
N SER A 345 7.15 -3.33 -9.80
CA SER A 345 7.15 -3.66 -8.36
C SER A 345 5.82 -4.25 -7.90
N THR A 346 4.68 -3.79 -8.46
CA THR A 346 3.38 -4.33 -8.07
C THR A 346 3.21 -5.79 -8.50
N MET A 347 3.61 -6.16 -9.73
CA MET A 347 3.52 -7.56 -10.17
C MET A 347 4.62 -8.43 -9.51
N GLY A 348 5.83 -7.89 -9.39
CA GLY A 348 7.00 -8.62 -8.90
C GLY A 348 7.00 -8.92 -7.40
N GLY A 349 6.39 -8.04 -6.59
CA GLY A 349 6.22 -8.21 -5.13
C GLY A 349 4.92 -8.89 -4.71
N THR A 350 4.18 -9.52 -5.64
CA THR A 350 3.03 -10.37 -5.29
C THR A 350 3.53 -11.78 -4.96
N GLY A 351 3.37 -12.21 -3.70
CA GLY A 351 3.78 -13.53 -3.24
C GLY A 351 3.06 -14.67 -3.98
N ILE A 352 3.81 -15.72 -4.34
CA ILE A 352 3.37 -16.79 -5.25
C ILE A 352 2.99 -18.06 -4.48
N TRP A 353 1.87 -18.66 -4.85
CA TRP A 353 1.31 -19.86 -4.21
C TRP A 353 1.57 -21.13 -5.05
N ASN A 354 2.03 -22.20 -4.41
CA ASN A 354 2.19 -23.53 -5.01
C ASN A 354 0.83 -24.06 -5.48
N LYS A 355 0.60 -24.08 -6.81
CA LYS A 355 -0.67 -24.48 -7.41
C LYS A 355 -1.10 -25.87 -6.96
N LYS A 356 -0.17 -26.83 -7.04
CA LYS A 356 -0.37 -28.23 -6.70
C LYS A 356 -0.80 -28.40 -5.24
N LYS A 357 -0.21 -27.64 -4.31
CA LYS A 357 -0.56 -27.71 -2.87
C LYS A 357 -1.90 -27.03 -2.55
N VAL A 358 -2.22 -25.91 -3.20
CA VAL A 358 -3.53 -25.26 -3.04
C VAL A 358 -4.65 -26.13 -3.61
N VAL A 359 -4.44 -26.80 -4.75
CA VAL A 359 -5.42 -27.75 -5.32
C VAL A 359 -5.52 -29.05 -4.50
N GLU A 360 -4.46 -29.51 -3.84
CA GLU A 360 -4.53 -30.62 -2.86
C GLU A 360 -5.47 -30.29 -1.68
N LEU A 361 -5.39 -29.04 -1.18
CA LEU A 361 -6.17 -28.57 -0.03
C LEU A 361 -7.60 -28.12 -0.42
N VAL A 362 -7.77 -27.53 -1.60
CA VAL A 362 -9.04 -26.99 -2.11
C VAL A 362 -9.30 -27.52 -3.53
N PRO A 363 -9.74 -28.78 -3.71
CA PRO A 363 -9.86 -29.42 -5.03
C PRO A 363 -10.81 -28.72 -6.02
N ASN A 364 -11.67 -27.82 -5.54
CA ASN A 364 -12.61 -27.05 -6.36
C ASN A 364 -12.11 -25.64 -6.72
N VAL A 365 -10.94 -25.18 -6.25
CA VAL A 365 -10.53 -23.76 -6.34
C VAL A 365 -10.53 -23.19 -7.77
N GLU A 366 -10.17 -24.00 -8.78
CA GLU A 366 -10.21 -23.58 -10.19
C GLU A 366 -11.65 -23.44 -10.76
N ARG A 367 -12.68 -23.87 -10.01
CA ARG A 367 -14.11 -23.83 -10.37
C ARG A 367 -14.97 -23.02 -9.39
N SER A 368 -14.52 -22.83 -8.15
CA SER A 368 -15.09 -21.92 -7.16
C SER A 368 -13.96 -21.30 -6.33
N PRO A 369 -13.35 -20.20 -6.85
CA PRO A 369 -12.26 -19.50 -6.18
C PRO A 369 -12.53 -19.15 -4.72
N LYS A 370 -13.74 -18.67 -4.39
CA LYS A 370 -14.20 -18.39 -3.01
C LYS A 370 -13.94 -19.50 -1.98
N ASP A 371 -13.84 -20.77 -2.39
CA ASP A 371 -13.60 -21.88 -1.47
C ASP A 371 -12.23 -21.72 -0.77
N PHE A 372 -11.29 -21.01 -1.43
CA PHE A 372 -9.99 -20.60 -0.89
C PHE A 372 -10.10 -19.73 0.38
N ASN A 373 -11.15 -18.92 0.52
CA ASN A 373 -11.38 -18.05 1.70
C ASN A 373 -11.49 -18.86 3.01
N THR A 374 -11.76 -20.17 2.91
CA THR A 374 -11.89 -21.09 4.05
C THR A 374 -10.77 -22.12 4.15
N ALA A 375 -9.74 -22.05 3.30
CA ALA A 375 -8.65 -23.02 3.25
C ALA A 375 -7.72 -22.96 4.48
N PHE A 376 -7.48 -21.76 5.00
CA PHE A 376 -6.52 -21.47 6.05
C PHE A 376 -7.21 -20.84 7.26
N GLY A 377 -7.75 -21.69 8.14
CA GLY A 377 -8.27 -21.31 9.45
C GLY A 377 -7.36 -21.75 10.58
N LEU A 378 -7.67 -21.31 11.81
CA LEU A 378 -6.92 -21.65 13.03
C LEU A 378 -6.86 -23.17 13.34
N THR A 379 -7.66 -23.98 12.65
CA THR A 379 -7.71 -25.45 12.76
C THR A 379 -7.18 -26.19 11.53
N THR A 380 -6.65 -25.49 10.52
CA THR A 380 -6.06 -26.16 9.34
C THR A 380 -4.79 -26.91 9.76
N PRO A 381 -4.64 -28.21 9.43
CA PRO A 381 -3.45 -28.98 9.80
C PRO A 381 -2.17 -28.34 9.23
N LEU A 382 -1.13 -28.20 10.07
CA LEU A 382 0.06 -27.44 9.69
C LEU A 382 0.80 -28.08 8.49
N ASP A 383 0.78 -29.41 8.32
CA ASP A 383 1.32 -30.12 7.15
C ASP A 383 0.60 -29.77 5.81
N LYS A 384 -0.60 -29.19 5.90
CA LYS A 384 -1.35 -28.65 4.75
C LYS A 384 -1.02 -27.18 4.47
N MET A 385 -0.59 -26.44 5.48
CA MET A 385 -0.08 -25.06 5.35
C MET A 385 1.39 -25.02 4.91
N VAL A 386 2.20 -25.99 5.36
CA VAL A 386 3.61 -26.13 4.97
C VAL A 386 3.73 -26.37 3.46
N GLY A 387 4.56 -25.57 2.80
CA GLY A 387 4.89 -25.73 1.39
C GLY A 387 4.08 -24.89 0.39
N VAL A 388 3.16 -24.03 0.85
CA VAL A 388 2.36 -23.18 -0.05
C VAL A 388 3.15 -22.01 -0.64
N GLY A 389 4.19 -21.52 0.04
CA GLY A 389 4.98 -20.35 -0.35
C GLY A 389 6.50 -20.57 -0.33
N THR A 390 7.23 -19.52 -0.69
CA THR A 390 8.70 -19.45 -0.92
C THR A 390 9.50 -18.84 0.25
N GLY A 391 8.82 -18.30 1.27
CA GLY A 391 9.42 -17.49 2.34
C GLY A 391 10.53 -18.15 3.17
N ASN A 392 11.23 -17.33 3.94
CA ASN A 392 12.40 -17.68 4.76
C ASN A 392 12.10 -18.63 5.95
N TYR A 393 10.87 -18.69 6.43
CA TYR A 393 10.45 -19.51 7.58
C TYR A 393 9.21 -20.37 7.28
N ILE A 394 9.07 -21.45 8.05
CA ILE A 394 8.00 -22.45 7.97
C ILE A 394 7.33 -22.56 9.34
N LEU A 395 6.01 -22.33 9.40
CA LEU A 395 5.21 -22.54 10.62
C LEU A 395 5.23 -24.02 11.03
N THR A 396 5.54 -24.28 12.31
CA THR A 396 5.67 -25.63 12.89
C THR A 396 4.74 -25.89 14.07
N LYS A 397 4.22 -24.83 14.69
CA LYS A 397 3.23 -24.91 15.78
C LYS A 397 2.42 -23.62 15.79
N LEU A 398 1.13 -23.73 16.08
CA LEU A 398 0.24 -22.60 16.33
C LEU A 398 -0.68 -22.95 17.51
N ASP A 399 -0.56 -22.21 18.60
CA ASP A 399 -1.63 -22.01 19.58
C ASP A 399 -2.10 -20.55 19.41
N PRO A 400 -3.30 -20.31 18.84
CA PRO A 400 -3.82 -18.97 18.57
C PRO A 400 -3.88 -18.05 19.79
N ASN A 401 -3.85 -18.59 21.02
CA ASN A 401 -3.96 -17.83 22.26
C ASN A 401 -2.62 -17.61 22.97
N ALA A 402 -1.52 -18.20 22.49
CA ALA A 402 -0.25 -18.20 23.22
C ALA A 402 1.03 -18.12 22.37
N VAL A 403 1.12 -18.83 21.24
CA VAL A 403 2.41 -18.97 20.53
C VAL A 403 2.28 -19.41 19.07
N ALA A 404 3.13 -18.85 18.20
CA ALA A 404 3.52 -19.47 16.94
C ALA A 404 5.02 -19.79 16.94
N GLU A 405 5.39 -21.03 16.58
CA GLU A 405 6.80 -21.45 16.44
C GLU A 405 7.09 -21.81 14.98
N TYR A 406 8.21 -21.30 14.48
CA TYR A 406 8.67 -21.43 13.10
C TYR A 406 10.08 -22.01 13.06
N LYS A 407 10.41 -22.74 12.00
CA LYS A 407 11.78 -23.16 11.64
C LYS A 407 12.20 -22.53 10.31
N ARG A 408 13.50 -22.39 10.06
CA ARG A 408 14.03 -21.93 8.76
C ARG A 408 13.50 -22.80 7.61
N ASN A 409 13.26 -22.18 6.46
CA ASN A 409 12.96 -22.90 5.22
C ASN A 409 14.26 -23.49 4.63
N PRO A 410 14.44 -24.82 4.53
CA PRO A 410 15.64 -25.43 3.96
C PRO A 410 15.75 -25.23 2.43
N PHE A 411 14.70 -24.72 1.79
CA PHE A 411 14.65 -24.39 0.36
C PHE A 411 14.64 -22.88 0.09
N TYR A 412 14.90 -22.04 1.10
CA TYR A 412 15.04 -20.60 0.87
C TYR A 412 16.21 -20.32 -0.08
N TRP A 413 16.01 -19.36 -0.98
CA TRP A 413 16.81 -19.23 -2.20
C TRP A 413 17.89 -18.14 -2.13
N GLU A 414 17.89 -17.32 -1.07
CA GLU A 414 18.91 -16.29 -0.85
C GLU A 414 20.11 -16.83 -0.07
N THR A 415 21.29 -16.27 -0.38
CA THR A 415 22.54 -16.50 0.33
C THR A 415 23.20 -15.17 0.67
N ASP A 416 24.04 -15.12 1.71
CA ASP A 416 24.92 -13.97 1.97
C ASP A 416 26.04 -13.83 0.91
N GLU A 417 26.88 -12.78 1.05
CA GLU A 417 28.07 -12.54 0.19
C GLU A 417 29.08 -13.72 0.18
N LYS A 418 28.95 -14.69 1.09
CA LYS A 418 29.85 -15.83 1.29
C LYS A 418 29.22 -17.16 0.86
N GLY A 419 27.97 -17.15 0.39
CA GLY A 419 27.23 -18.35 -0.03
C GLY A 419 26.52 -19.10 1.11
N ASN A 420 26.45 -18.54 2.32
CA ASN A 420 25.67 -19.13 3.41
C ASN A 420 24.17 -18.95 3.13
N GLN A 421 23.41 -20.05 3.12
CA GLN A 421 21.96 -20.00 2.92
C GLN A 421 21.28 -19.26 4.08
N LEU A 422 20.45 -18.27 3.74
CA LEU A 422 19.63 -17.53 4.70
C LEU A 422 18.37 -18.35 5.10
N PRO A 423 17.61 -17.93 6.13
CA PRO A 423 17.97 -16.95 7.16
C PRO A 423 19.03 -17.49 8.14
N TYR A 424 19.63 -16.60 8.95
CA TYR A 424 20.65 -16.99 9.93
C TYR A 424 20.09 -17.70 11.17
N LEU A 425 18.88 -17.35 11.63
CA LEU A 425 18.26 -17.99 12.80
C LEU A 425 17.54 -19.26 12.37
N ASP A 426 17.85 -20.40 12.99
CA ASP A 426 17.26 -21.70 12.62
C ASP A 426 15.75 -21.81 12.91
N GLY A 427 15.20 -20.88 13.68
CA GLY A 427 13.78 -20.76 13.96
C GLY A 427 13.44 -19.45 14.67
N MET A 428 12.16 -19.28 14.95
CA MET A 428 11.59 -18.13 15.63
C MET A 428 10.40 -18.58 16.48
N ARG A 429 10.21 -17.94 17.64
CA ARG A 429 9.02 -18.12 18.47
C ARG A 429 8.36 -16.77 18.73
N ILE A 430 7.16 -16.57 18.18
CA ILE A 430 6.32 -15.40 18.47
C ILE A 430 5.45 -15.77 19.67
N LEU A 431 5.58 -15.03 20.77
CA LEU A 431 4.64 -15.11 21.89
C LEU A 431 3.45 -14.18 21.60
N PHE A 432 2.24 -14.70 21.75
CA PHE A 432 1.03 -13.89 21.63
C PHE A 432 0.65 -13.36 23.02
N ALA A 433 0.58 -12.03 23.17
CA ALA A 433 0.09 -11.34 24.37
C ALA A 433 -1.25 -10.58 24.16
N PRO A 434 -2.21 -11.10 23.35
CA PRO A 434 -3.26 -10.29 22.70
C PRO A 434 -4.33 -9.72 23.65
N THR A 435 -4.34 -10.17 24.91
CA THR A 435 -5.35 -9.81 25.92
C THR A 435 -4.74 -9.40 27.27
N GLN A 436 -3.42 -9.28 27.36
CA GLN A 436 -2.68 -9.10 28.63
C GLN A 436 -1.97 -7.75 28.78
N GLY A 437 -2.07 -6.86 27.78
CA GLY A 437 -1.48 -5.52 27.82
C GLY A 437 0.00 -5.48 27.45
N GLN A 438 0.47 -4.31 27.00
CA GLN A 438 1.84 -4.09 26.55
C GLN A 438 2.84 -4.16 27.73
N GLU A 439 2.37 -3.93 28.95
CA GLU A 439 3.07 -4.14 30.22
C GLU A 439 3.62 -5.55 30.36
N ILE A 440 2.86 -6.57 29.94
CA ILE A 440 3.28 -7.97 30.04
C ILE A 440 4.28 -8.33 28.94
N ALA A 441 4.21 -7.72 27.75
CA ALA A 441 5.26 -7.84 26.74
C ALA A 441 6.59 -7.23 27.23
N LEU A 442 6.55 -6.05 27.87
CA LEU A 442 7.73 -5.46 28.52
C LEU A 442 8.29 -6.39 29.62
N ALA A 443 7.42 -6.96 30.47
CA ALA A 443 7.84 -7.86 31.54
C ALA A 443 8.47 -9.15 30.99
N GLN A 444 7.95 -9.73 29.91
CA GLN A 444 8.54 -10.90 29.24
C GLN A 444 9.93 -10.58 28.67
N PHE A 445 10.07 -9.44 27.97
CA PHE A 445 11.35 -8.98 27.43
C PHE A 445 12.40 -8.76 28.52
N ARG A 446 12.07 -7.98 29.57
CA ARG A 446 12.99 -7.69 30.69
C ARG A 446 13.40 -8.94 31.49
N ASN A 447 12.55 -9.97 31.52
CA ASN A 447 12.88 -11.29 32.09
C ASN A 447 13.63 -12.22 31.10
N GLY A 448 14.05 -11.73 29.93
CA GLY A 448 14.78 -12.49 28.92
C GLY A 448 13.98 -13.58 28.21
N GLN A 449 12.63 -13.52 28.28
CA GLN A 449 11.73 -14.50 27.65
C GLN A 449 11.46 -14.21 26.16
N THR A 450 11.73 -12.98 25.72
CA THR A 450 11.82 -12.59 24.30
C THR A 450 13.13 -11.86 24.03
N ASP A 451 13.60 -11.92 22.79
CA ASP A 451 14.85 -11.28 22.36
C ASP A 451 14.66 -9.88 21.78
N TRP A 452 13.40 -9.50 21.53
CA TRP A 452 13.02 -8.23 20.92
C TRP A 452 11.60 -7.86 21.39
N LEU A 453 11.30 -6.56 21.35
CA LEU A 453 10.08 -5.91 21.83
C LEU A 453 9.82 -4.64 20.99
N GLY A 454 8.55 -4.35 20.77
CA GLY A 454 8.08 -3.01 20.39
C GLY A 454 7.64 -2.23 21.63
N PRO A 455 8.49 -1.35 22.21
CA PRO A 455 8.16 -0.60 23.41
C PRO A 455 7.28 0.62 23.12
N ARG A 456 6.37 0.92 24.04
CA ARG A 456 5.66 2.20 24.06
C ARG A 456 6.59 3.33 24.47
N ALA A 457 6.13 4.57 24.33
CA ALA A 457 6.90 5.76 24.68
C ALA A 457 7.31 5.77 26.17
N GLU A 458 6.44 5.34 27.08
CA GLU A 458 6.70 5.24 28.52
C GLU A 458 7.69 4.12 28.89
N ASP A 459 7.75 3.05 28.09
CA ASP A 459 8.64 1.91 28.35
C ASP A 459 10.12 2.26 28.09
N ILE A 460 10.38 3.26 27.23
CA ILE A 460 11.74 3.73 26.86
C ILE A 460 12.57 4.11 28.10
N ALA A 461 12.00 4.87 29.03
CA ALA A 461 12.72 5.33 30.23
C ALA A 461 13.11 4.16 31.14
N VAL A 462 12.30 3.10 31.20
CA VAL A 462 12.58 1.88 31.96
C VAL A 462 13.75 1.12 31.32
N LEU A 463 13.71 0.94 29.99
CA LEU A 463 14.75 0.24 29.24
C LEU A 463 16.08 0.99 29.24
N GLN A 464 16.06 2.31 29.10
CA GLN A 464 17.26 3.16 29.24
C GLN A 464 17.84 3.08 30.66
N SER A 465 17.01 3.02 31.70
CA SER A 465 17.45 2.81 33.08
C SER A 465 18.11 1.44 33.29
N ASP A 466 17.47 0.35 32.85
CA ASP A 466 18.02 -1.01 32.98
C ASP A 466 19.35 -1.18 32.23
N LYS A 467 19.49 -0.48 31.09
CA LYS A 467 20.74 -0.42 30.34
C LYS A 467 21.82 0.37 31.08
N ALA A 468 21.48 1.56 31.59
CA ALA A 468 22.43 2.43 32.30
C ALA A 468 22.97 1.78 33.58
N THR A 469 22.13 1.02 34.29
CA THR A 469 22.54 0.21 35.45
C THR A 469 23.22 -1.11 35.07
N LYS A 470 23.25 -1.47 33.78
CA LYS A 470 23.74 -2.75 33.23
C LYS A 470 22.97 -3.98 33.73
N ASN A 471 21.73 -3.79 34.18
CA ASN A 471 20.83 -4.87 34.56
C ASN A 471 20.31 -5.65 33.35
N PHE A 472 20.16 -5.00 32.19
CA PHE A 472 19.65 -5.65 30.98
C PHE A 472 20.37 -5.17 29.70
N PRO A 473 20.81 -6.09 28.82
CA PRO A 473 21.57 -5.76 27.61
C PRO A 473 20.66 -5.36 26.44
N VAL A 474 20.12 -4.14 26.46
CA VAL A 474 19.31 -3.55 25.38
C VAL A 474 20.10 -2.51 24.56
N ASN A 475 19.64 -2.25 23.34
CA ASN A 475 20.27 -1.41 22.32
C ASN A 475 20.41 0.09 22.65
N ASP A 476 21.13 0.80 21.78
CA ASP A 476 21.48 2.22 21.91
C ASP A 476 20.48 3.17 21.26
N ASP A 477 19.64 2.66 20.38
CA ASP A 477 18.85 3.42 19.42
C ASP A 477 17.34 3.15 19.53
N ILE A 478 16.87 2.84 20.75
CA ILE A 478 15.47 2.50 21.05
C ILE A 478 14.51 3.66 20.71
N ASP A 479 14.97 4.90 20.90
CA ASP A 479 14.20 6.14 20.72
C ASP A 479 14.51 6.89 19.40
N SER A 480 15.46 6.43 18.58
CA SER A 480 15.85 7.11 17.32
C SER A 480 14.92 6.84 16.13
N GLY A 481 13.73 6.27 16.37
CA GLY A 481 12.75 5.95 15.34
C GLY A 481 12.28 7.17 14.56
N GLN A 482 12.20 7.06 13.23
CA GLN A 482 11.34 7.93 12.41
C GLN A 482 9.87 7.47 12.54
N PRO A 483 8.88 8.25 12.06
CA PRO A 483 7.47 7.83 12.04
C PRO A 483 7.30 6.43 11.43
N ALA A 484 6.53 5.56 12.08
CA ALA A 484 6.26 4.20 11.59
C ALA A 484 5.50 4.20 10.26
N GLY A 485 5.62 3.14 9.44
CA GLY A 485 5.15 3.12 8.04
C GLY A 485 3.63 3.17 7.79
N GLY A 486 2.80 2.92 8.81
CA GLY A 486 1.34 2.92 8.71
C GLY A 486 0.68 4.30 8.76
N THR A 487 -0.63 4.34 9.04
CA THR A 487 -1.40 5.54 9.39
C THR A 487 -2.21 5.30 10.66
N GLN A 488 -2.68 6.36 11.32
CA GLN A 488 -3.63 6.26 12.44
C GLN A 488 -4.62 7.41 12.42
N PHE A 489 -5.91 7.07 12.54
CA PHE A 489 -7.03 7.96 12.28
C PHE A 489 -8.28 7.49 13.04
N TRP A 490 -9.31 8.32 13.06
CA TRP A 490 -10.68 7.86 13.29
C TRP A 490 -11.60 8.19 12.11
N VAL A 491 -12.64 7.39 11.96
CA VAL A 491 -13.59 7.42 10.84
C VAL A 491 -15.02 7.34 11.34
N LEU A 492 -15.93 8.01 10.64
CA LEU A 492 -17.38 7.96 10.85
C LEU A 492 -18.04 7.17 9.72
N SER A 493 -18.99 6.28 10.02
CA SER A 493 -19.71 5.52 8.99
C SER A 493 -20.77 6.39 8.30
N TRP A 494 -20.52 6.80 7.06
CA TRP A 494 -21.46 7.57 6.23
C TRP A 494 -22.68 6.73 5.82
N THR A 495 -22.63 5.41 6.02
CA THR A 495 -23.71 4.44 5.80
C THR A 495 -24.39 3.98 7.10
N THR A 496 -24.01 4.54 8.27
CA THR A 496 -24.48 4.06 9.58
C THR A 496 -26.01 3.95 9.67
N LYS A 497 -26.52 2.92 10.36
CA LYS A 497 -27.96 2.60 10.38
C LYS A 497 -28.81 3.74 10.97
N ASN A 498 -28.29 4.43 11.97
CA ASN A 498 -28.95 5.57 12.62
C ASN A 498 -29.15 6.73 11.61
N PRO A 499 -30.39 7.08 11.22
CA PRO A 499 -30.64 8.05 10.15
C PRO A 499 -30.21 9.48 10.51
N THR A 500 -30.24 9.84 11.79
CA THR A 500 -29.83 11.16 12.27
C THR A 500 -28.30 11.30 12.23
N LEU A 501 -27.58 10.30 12.76
CA LEU A 501 -26.12 10.28 12.64
C LEU A 501 -25.65 10.14 11.20
N ARG A 502 -26.35 9.35 10.36
CA ARG A 502 -26.03 9.24 8.94
C ARG A 502 -26.13 10.58 8.22
N ALA A 503 -27.20 11.33 8.44
CA ALA A 503 -27.35 12.68 7.88
C ALA A 503 -26.26 13.65 8.37
N LEU A 504 -25.86 13.54 9.65
CA LEU A 504 -24.82 14.35 10.26
C LEU A 504 -23.41 14.02 9.74
N PHE A 505 -23.03 12.74 9.73
CA PHE A 505 -21.69 12.27 9.33
C PHE A 505 -21.43 12.49 7.83
N ASN A 506 -22.48 12.65 7.02
CA ASN A 506 -22.39 13.08 5.63
C ASN A 506 -22.22 14.61 5.44
N SER A 507 -22.27 15.44 6.49
CA SER A 507 -21.83 16.84 6.43
C SER A 507 -20.31 16.91 6.49
N ARG A 508 -19.71 17.49 5.45
CA ARG A 508 -18.27 17.81 5.40
C ARG A 508 -17.85 18.68 6.58
N GLU A 509 -18.68 19.68 6.90
CA GLU A 509 -18.43 20.65 7.96
C GLU A 509 -18.39 19.98 9.35
N PHE A 510 -19.26 18.99 9.60
CA PHE A 510 -19.20 18.19 10.81
C PHE A 510 -17.89 17.41 10.91
N ARG A 511 -17.44 16.76 9.83
CA ARG A 511 -16.16 16.03 9.81
C ARG A 511 -14.95 16.94 9.96
N GLN A 512 -14.99 18.13 9.38
CA GLN A 512 -13.98 19.19 9.60
C GLN A 512 -13.93 19.61 11.08
N ALA A 513 -15.08 19.82 11.73
CA ALA A 513 -15.14 20.08 13.16
C ALA A 513 -14.61 18.89 14.02
N MET A 514 -14.86 17.63 13.61
CA MET A 514 -14.29 16.45 14.27
C MET A 514 -12.77 16.37 14.12
N SER A 515 -12.22 16.85 13.00
CA SER A 515 -10.77 16.99 12.82
C SER A 515 -10.16 18.11 13.68
N MET A 516 -10.91 19.21 13.88
CA MET A 516 -10.53 20.35 14.74
C MET A 516 -10.60 20.09 16.26
N ILE A 517 -11.35 19.09 16.73
CA ILE A 517 -11.29 18.66 18.16
C ILE A 517 -10.18 17.65 18.43
N SER A 518 -9.54 17.10 17.39
CA SER A 518 -8.49 16.09 17.54
C SER A 518 -7.17 16.79 17.89
N ASP A 519 -6.87 16.97 19.18
CA ASP A 519 -5.61 17.61 19.63
C ASP A 519 -4.40 16.68 19.47
N ARG A 520 -3.90 16.63 18.24
CA ARG A 520 -2.69 15.89 17.84
C ARG A 520 -1.47 16.31 18.66
N ALA A 521 -1.36 17.60 19.02
CA ALA A 521 -0.22 18.10 19.77
C ALA A 521 -0.24 17.63 21.22
N THR A 522 -1.41 17.64 21.87
CA THR A 522 -1.59 17.06 23.22
C THR A 522 -1.45 15.55 23.20
N ILE A 523 -2.00 14.84 22.20
CA ILE A 523 -1.80 13.38 22.04
C ILE A 523 -0.31 13.05 21.90
N ARG A 524 0.41 13.68 20.97
CA ARG A 524 1.86 13.46 20.79
C ARG A 524 2.63 13.77 22.08
N LYS A 525 2.32 14.87 22.76
CA LYS A 525 3.07 15.32 23.94
C LYS A 525 2.81 14.45 25.17
N ASN A 526 1.54 14.12 25.45
CA ASN A 526 1.15 13.52 26.72
C ASN A 526 1.00 11.99 26.65
N ILE A 527 0.61 11.45 25.48
CA ILE A 527 0.40 10.00 25.29
C ILE A 527 1.62 9.37 24.60
N LEU A 528 2.23 10.04 23.61
CA LEU A 528 3.45 9.55 22.95
C LEU A 528 4.76 10.16 23.49
N LEU A 529 4.70 10.96 24.56
CA LEU A 529 5.87 11.62 25.19
C LEU A 529 6.80 12.39 24.24
N GLY A 530 6.28 12.85 23.09
CA GLY A 530 7.03 13.52 22.02
C GLY A 530 7.52 12.59 20.89
N LEU A 531 7.47 11.27 21.06
CA LEU A 531 7.95 10.26 20.11
C LEU A 531 6.93 9.98 18.99
N GLY A 532 6.62 11.02 18.20
CA GLY A 532 5.77 10.92 17.02
C GLY A 532 5.58 12.24 16.27
N VAL A 533 4.83 12.22 15.19
CA VAL A 533 4.50 13.39 14.36
C VAL A 533 2.99 13.56 14.21
N ASP A 534 2.53 14.82 14.15
CA ASP A 534 1.13 15.14 13.85
C ASP A 534 0.86 14.87 12.36
N THR A 535 -0.28 14.25 12.02
CA THR A 535 -0.65 14.00 10.63
C THR A 535 -2.03 14.52 10.27
N PHE A 536 -2.12 15.07 9.06
CA PHE A 536 -3.35 15.62 8.47
C PHE A 536 -3.65 15.00 7.09
N SER A 537 -2.63 14.57 6.35
CA SER A 537 -2.77 13.77 5.11
C SER A 537 -2.95 12.29 5.44
N HIS A 538 -3.71 11.58 4.60
CA HIS A 538 -3.82 10.11 4.62
C HIS A 538 -2.56 9.40 4.12
N VAL A 539 -1.57 10.15 3.63
CA VAL A 539 -0.28 9.64 3.15
C VAL A 539 0.75 9.70 4.28
N ASN A 540 1.52 8.62 4.46
CA ASN A 540 2.57 8.56 5.46
C ASN A 540 3.69 9.61 5.20
N PRO A 541 4.21 10.32 6.21
CA PRO A 541 5.26 11.34 6.04
C PRO A 541 6.57 10.86 5.42
N ASN A 542 6.88 9.56 5.46
CA ASN A 542 8.04 8.96 4.79
C ASN A 542 7.82 8.75 3.28
N SER A 543 6.60 8.97 2.77
CA SER A 543 6.30 8.84 1.34
C SER A 543 6.83 10.03 0.54
N LEU A 544 7.43 9.73 -0.61
CA LEU A 544 7.75 10.74 -1.65
C LEU A 544 6.48 11.45 -2.17
N GLY A 545 5.32 10.81 -2.02
CA GLY A 545 4.01 11.35 -2.35
C GLY A 545 3.44 12.33 -1.31
N PHE A 546 3.99 12.38 -0.10
CA PHE A 546 3.48 13.19 1.00
C PHE A 546 3.40 14.68 0.63
N ILE A 547 2.24 15.30 0.89
CA ILE A 547 2.01 16.71 0.52
C ILE A 547 2.82 17.69 1.36
N GLU A 548 3.06 17.43 2.66
CA GLU A 548 3.83 18.32 3.54
C GLU A 548 5.33 17.98 3.55
N ARG A 549 5.83 17.38 2.46
CA ARG A 549 7.26 17.07 2.29
C ARG A 549 8.12 18.34 2.21
N LEU A 550 9.38 18.24 2.63
CA LEU A 550 10.38 19.28 2.38
C LEU A 550 10.56 19.48 0.86
N GLY A 551 10.66 20.74 0.44
CA GLY A 551 10.84 21.11 -0.98
C GLY A 551 9.56 21.08 -1.83
N GLN A 552 8.38 20.94 -1.21
CA GLN A 552 7.09 21.09 -1.88
C GLN A 552 6.83 22.53 -2.36
N ASP A 553 6.09 22.69 -3.46
CA ASP A 553 5.62 23.99 -3.95
C ASP A 553 4.79 24.77 -2.90
N ALA A 554 5.11 26.05 -2.74
CA ALA A 554 4.52 26.92 -1.72
C ALA A 554 3.03 27.25 -1.97
N ASN A 555 2.55 27.21 -3.22
CA ASN A 555 1.15 27.41 -3.54
C ASN A 555 0.33 26.16 -3.21
N VAL A 556 0.88 24.97 -3.44
CA VAL A 556 0.28 23.70 -3.02
C VAL A 556 0.19 23.61 -1.50
N LEU A 557 1.26 23.93 -0.77
CA LEU A 557 1.24 24.02 0.69
C LEU A 557 0.21 25.04 1.19
N LYS A 558 0.17 26.25 0.61
CA LYS A 558 -0.83 27.27 0.95
C LYS A 558 -2.28 26.82 0.67
N LYS A 559 -2.53 26.13 -0.45
CA LYS A 559 -3.86 25.55 -0.78
C LYS A 559 -4.25 24.49 0.26
N TRP A 560 -3.32 23.60 0.60
CA TRP A 560 -3.48 22.58 1.63
C TRP A 560 -3.81 23.18 3.01
N GLU A 561 -3.04 24.15 3.48
CA GLU A 561 -3.25 24.86 4.75
C GLU A 561 -4.59 25.61 4.81
N GLN A 562 -5.08 26.10 3.66
CA GLN A 562 -6.30 26.91 3.60
C GLN A 562 -7.60 26.09 3.43
N THR A 563 -7.56 24.92 2.78
CA THR A 563 -8.79 24.15 2.48
C THR A 563 -8.86 22.75 3.10
N ALA A 564 -7.73 22.14 3.45
CA ALA A 564 -7.63 20.70 3.71
C ALA A 564 -7.00 20.33 5.06
N LYS A 565 -6.15 21.20 5.61
CA LYS A 565 -5.55 21.05 6.94
C LYS A 565 -6.46 21.67 8.00
N PHE A 566 -6.80 20.90 9.03
CA PHE A 566 -7.68 21.33 10.13
C PHE A 566 -7.00 21.17 11.49
N PRO A 567 -6.16 22.14 11.92
CA PRO A 567 -5.53 22.16 13.24
C PRO A 567 -6.54 22.18 14.39
N PHE A 568 -6.05 21.90 15.60
CA PHE A 568 -6.87 21.92 16.81
C PHE A 568 -7.41 23.33 17.12
N ASP A 569 -8.73 23.47 17.13
CA ASP A 569 -9.46 24.71 17.42
C ASP A 569 -10.92 24.38 17.80
N THR A 570 -11.16 24.09 19.08
CA THR A 570 -12.50 23.75 19.59
C THR A 570 -13.50 24.90 19.44
N LYS A 571 -13.03 26.16 19.42
CA LYS A 571 -13.91 27.32 19.19
C LYS A 571 -14.41 27.33 17.74
N LYS A 572 -13.49 27.27 16.78
CA LYS A 572 -13.84 27.22 15.34
C LYS A 572 -14.65 25.97 14.99
N ALA A 573 -14.40 24.84 15.67
CA ALA A 573 -15.24 23.66 15.59
C ALA A 573 -16.67 23.95 16.07
N ALA A 574 -16.85 24.56 17.24
CA ALA A 574 -18.16 24.95 17.76
C ALA A 574 -18.88 25.98 16.87
N ASP A 575 -18.18 27.01 16.39
CA ASP A 575 -18.70 28.03 15.48
C ASP A 575 -19.14 27.40 14.14
N LEU A 576 -18.42 26.38 13.65
CA LEU A 576 -18.77 25.63 12.44
C LEU A 576 -20.00 24.72 12.66
N LEU A 577 -20.14 24.09 13.83
CA LEU A 577 -21.33 23.32 14.20
C LEU A 577 -22.57 24.21 14.37
N ASP A 578 -22.41 25.41 14.95
CA ASP A 578 -23.47 26.43 15.00
C ASP A 578 -23.85 26.88 13.57
N LYS A 579 -22.87 27.10 12.68
CA LYS A 579 -23.10 27.53 11.28
C LYS A 579 -23.88 26.52 10.43
N VAL A 580 -23.72 25.21 10.63
CA VAL A 580 -24.55 24.20 9.93
C VAL A 580 -25.91 23.93 10.58
N GLY A 581 -26.25 24.62 11.68
CA GLY A 581 -27.56 24.56 12.30
C GLY A 581 -27.75 23.47 13.35
N LEU A 582 -26.68 23.01 14.00
CA LEU A 582 -26.81 22.11 15.17
C LEU A 582 -27.13 22.91 16.42
N VAL A 583 -28.35 22.75 16.94
CA VAL A 583 -28.85 23.54 18.07
C VAL A 583 -28.29 23.00 19.39
N LYS A 584 -27.87 23.86 20.32
CA LYS A 584 -27.43 23.44 21.66
C LYS A 584 -28.64 23.00 22.50
N GLY A 585 -28.63 21.75 22.97
CA GLY A 585 -29.69 21.19 23.82
C GLY A 585 -29.60 21.65 25.28
N PRO A 586 -30.64 21.37 26.09
CA PRO A 586 -30.73 21.83 27.49
C PRO A 586 -29.71 21.15 28.43
N ASP A 587 -29.13 20.03 28.00
CA ASP A 587 -28.04 19.30 28.68
C ASP A 587 -26.65 19.68 28.13
N GLY A 588 -26.56 20.70 27.28
CA GLY A 588 -25.34 21.11 26.60
C GLY A 588 -24.98 20.26 25.37
N ILE A 589 -25.64 19.13 25.14
CA ILE A 589 -25.39 18.28 23.97
C ILE A 589 -26.17 18.83 22.77
N ARG A 590 -25.52 18.90 21.61
CA ARG A 590 -26.11 19.42 20.38
C ARG A 590 -27.20 18.49 19.85
N ILE A 591 -28.15 19.08 19.15
CA ILE A 591 -29.28 18.42 18.50
C ILE A 591 -29.16 18.66 17.00
N VAL A 592 -29.13 17.56 16.24
CA VAL A 592 -29.33 17.55 14.80
C VAL A 592 -30.82 17.82 14.54
N PRO A 593 -31.20 18.86 13.78
CA PRO A 593 -32.61 19.12 13.46
C PRO A 593 -33.19 18.04 12.54
N ALA A 594 -34.51 17.96 12.49
CA ALA A 594 -35.19 17.14 11.49
C ALA A 594 -34.94 17.71 10.09
N ASN A 595 -34.79 16.84 9.09
CA ASN A 595 -34.43 17.19 7.72
C ASN A 595 -33.14 18.05 7.60
N PHE A 596 -32.13 17.75 8.43
CA PHE A 596 -30.82 18.41 8.42
C PHE A 596 -30.20 18.36 7.02
N GLN A 597 -29.82 19.54 6.49
CA GLN A 597 -29.32 19.71 5.12
C GLN A 597 -30.22 19.07 4.03
N GLY A 598 -31.54 18.93 4.26
CA GLY A 598 -32.47 18.31 3.31
C GLY A 598 -32.43 16.78 3.24
N ARG A 599 -31.77 16.11 4.20
CA ARG A 599 -31.46 14.66 4.16
C ARG A 599 -32.55 13.76 4.73
N GLY A 600 -33.75 14.27 5.03
CA GLY A 600 -34.92 13.49 5.45
C GLY A 600 -34.83 12.78 6.81
N ASN A 601 -33.83 13.08 7.64
CA ASN A 601 -33.64 12.47 8.96
C ASN A 601 -34.64 12.98 10.01
N PRO A 602 -34.94 12.19 11.06
CA PRO A 602 -35.55 12.72 12.28
C PRO A 602 -34.53 13.53 13.10
N ALA A 603 -35.04 14.41 13.96
CA ALA A 603 -34.21 15.13 14.92
C ALA A 603 -33.64 14.18 15.98
N GLY A 604 -32.47 14.50 16.54
CA GLY A 604 -31.84 13.70 17.60
C GLY A 604 -30.55 14.31 18.13
N LYS A 605 -30.05 13.83 19.26
CA LYS A 605 -28.79 14.31 19.85
C LYS A 605 -27.58 13.91 19.00
N VAL A 606 -26.53 14.71 19.07
CA VAL A 606 -25.19 14.32 18.61
C VAL A 606 -24.54 13.46 19.70
N GLU A 607 -24.95 12.20 19.73
CA GLU A 607 -24.43 11.17 20.63
C GLU A 607 -24.10 9.91 19.82
N PHE A 608 -22.87 9.39 19.95
CA PHE A 608 -22.41 8.19 19.25
C PHE A 608 -21.23 7.49 19.96
N THR A 609 -20.88 6.31 19.46
CA THR A 609 -19.83 5.45 20.02
C THR A 609 -18.56 5.50 19.18
N LEU A 610 -17.42 5.78 19.81
CA LEU A 610 -16.08 5.69 19.22
C LEU A 610 -15.36 4.46 19.76
N ASN A 611 -15.08 3.52 18.86
CA ASN A 611 -14.58 2.19 19.20
C ASN A 611 -13.09 2.07 18.84
N THR A 612 -12.32 1.30 19.62
CA THR A 612 -10.93 0.91 19.28
C THR A 612 -10.64 -0.50 19.82
N ASN A 613 -9.43 -1.04 19.63
CA ASN A 613 -9.09 -2.38 20.13
C ASN A 613 -8.65 -2.41 21.61
N VAL A 614 -9.23 -3.34 22.39
CA VAL A 614 -8.84 -3.63 23.78
C VAL A 614 -7.36 -4.03 23.88
N GLY A 615 -6.69 -3.60 24.95
CA GLY A 615 -5.30 -3.95 25.24
C GLY A 615 -4.28 -3.08 24.53
N ASN A 616 -4.74 -2.15 23.69
CA ASN A 616 -3.95 -1.10 23.06
C ASN A 616 -4.12 0.19 23.87
N THR A 617 -3.44 0.27 25.01
CA THR A 617 -3.61 1.33 26.02
C THR A 617 -3.40 2.72 25.44
N VAL A 618 -2.43 2.88 24.53
CA VAL A 618 -2.20 4.11 23.75
C VAL A 618 -3.47 4.56 23.01
N ARG A 619 -4.17 3.65 22.32
CA ARG A 619 -5.42 3.98 21.63
C ARG A 619 -6.58 4.22 22.58
N GLU A 620 -6.67 3.46 23.67
CA GLU A 620 -7.71 3.63 24.68
C GLU A 620 -7.66 5.03 25.31
N GLU A 621 -6.47 5.58 25.59
CA GLU A 621 -6.33 6.97 26.06
C GLU A 621 -6.65 8.02 24.98
N ILE A 622 -6.28 7.78 23.72
CA ILE A 622 -6.61 8.72 22.63
C ILE A 622 -8.13 8.84 22.43
N ILE A 623 -8.91 7.74 22.48
CA ILE A 623 -10.37 7.84 22.33
C ILE A 623 -11.04 8.51 23.55
N LYS A 624 -10.44 8.40 24.76
CA LYS A 624 -10.89 9.13 25.96
C LYS A 624 -10.61 10.64 25.82
N GLN A 625 -9.44 11.03 25.32
CA GLN A 625 -9.09 12.42 25.03
C GLN A 625 -10.04 13.03 23.98
N ILE A 626 -10.23 12.37 22.84
CA ILE A 626 -11.17 12.82 21.78
C ILE A 626 -12.60 12.98 22.33
N ALA A 627 -13.06 12.07 23.20
CA ALA A 627 -14.37 12.17 23.83
C ALA A 627 -14.49 13.35 24.83
N SER A 628 -13.40 13.68 25.54
CA SER A 628 -13.33 14.89 26.38
C SER A 628 -13.42 16.16 25.53
N ASP A 629 -12.63 16.25 24.46
CA ASP A 629 -12.56 17.44 23.60
C ASP A 629 -13.87 17.65 22.83
N ALA A 630 -14.49 16.58 22.33
CA ALA A 630 -15.83 16.59 21.73
C ALA A 630 -16.89 17.19 22.66
N ARG A 631 -16.82 16.86 23.97
CA ARG A 631 -17.79 17.32 24.95
C ARG A 631 -17.74 18.84 25.15
N THR A 632 -16.57 19.46 24.99
CA THR A 632 -16.43 20.94 25.10
C THR A 632 -17.22 21.69 24.03
N ILE A 633 -17.48 21.07 22.87
CA ILE A 633 -18.25 21.66 21.77
C ILE A 633 -19.70 21.15 21.71
N GLY A 634 -20.13 20.36 22.70
CA GLY A 634 -21.48 19.80 22.80
C GLY A 634 -21.69 18.51 22.00
N VAL A 635 -20.66 17.71 21.77
CA VAL A 635 -20.74 16.40 21.09
C VAL A 635 -20.48 15.29 22.12
N ASN A 636 -21.40 14.32 22.26
CA ASN A 636 -21.26 13.24 23.24
C ASN A 636 -20.66 11.99 22.57
N ILE A 637 -19.43 11.64 22.91
CA ILE A 637 -18.76 10.43 22.40
C ILE A 637 -18.59 9.42 23.53
N LYS A 638 -19.05 8.18 23.31
CA LYS A 638 -18.78 7.04 24.19
C LYS A 638 -17.52 6.33 23.72
N ALA A 639 -16.45 6.41 24.49
CA ALA A 639 -15.21 5.70 24.25
C ALA A 639 -15.34 4.25 24.71
N GLU A 640 -15.45 3.29 23.77
CA GLU A 640 -15.69 1.88 24.05
C GLU A 640 -14.69 0.97 23.31
N PRO A 641 -13.60 0.50 23.96
CA PRO A 641 -12.72 -0.49 23.35
C PRO A 641 -13.41 -1.86 23.25
N LYS A 642 -13.19 -2.56 22.14
CA LYS A 642 -13.78 -3.87 21.79
C LYS A 642 -12.71 -4.83 21.25
N ASP A 643 -13.10 -6.08 21.02
CA ASP A 643 -12.22 -7.05 20.36
C ASP A 643 -11.80 -6.58 18.95
N PHE A 644 -10.56 -6.90 18.54
CA PHE A 644 -10.01 -6.43 17.27
C PHE A 644 -10.69 -7.06 16.05
N GLN A 645 -11.00 -8.36 16.08
CA GLN A 645 -11.70 -9.03 14.98
C GLN A 645 -13.12 -8.47 14.86
N ALA A 646 -13.83 -8.30 15.97
CA ALA A 646 -15.15 -7.68 16.00
C ALA A 646 -15.14 -6.24 15.42
N LEU A 647 -14.12 -5.44 15.74
CA LEU A 647 -13.94 -4.10 15.20
C LEU A 647 -13.71 -4.11 13.68
N VAL A 648 -12.87 -5.03 13.18
CA VAL A 648 -12.59 -5.19 11.74
C VAL A 648 -13.82 -5.67 10.97
N ASP A 649 -14.58 -6.61 11.52
CA ASP A 649 -15.85 -7.08 10.94
C ASP A 649 -16.89 -5.96 10.87
N GLN A 650 -17.01 -5.12 11.90
CA GLN A 650 -17.89 -3.95 11.86
C GLN A 650 -17.44 -2.91 10.82
N LEU A 651 -16.13 -2.64 10.73
CA LEU A 651 -15.54 -1.66 9.80
C LEU A 651 -15.89 -1.99 8.35
N VAL A 652 -15.63 -3.24 7.93
CA VAL A 652 -15.90 -3.70 6.54
C VAL A 652 -17.40 -3.88 6.26
N ALA A 653 -18.21 -4.22 7.28
CA ALA A 653 -19.67 -4.27 7.13
C ALA A 653 -20.35 -2.89 7.11
N GLY A 654 -19.62 -1.79 7.39
CA GLY A 654 -20.18 -0.45 7.59
C GLY A 654 -21.03 -0.31 8.87
N ASP A 655 -21.06 -1.35 9.72
CA ASP A 655 -21.98 -1.53 10.84
C ASP A 655 -21.45 -0.92 12.15
N TYR A 656 -21.03 0.34 12.06
CA TYR A 656 -20.46 1.12 13.16
C TYR A 656 -21.03 2.55 13.17
N GLU A 657 -20.68 3.32 14.20
CA GLU A 657 -20.90 4.76 14.26
C GLU A 657 -19.58 5.49 14.02
N ALA A 658 -18.61 5.30 14.94
CA ALA A 658 -17.23 5.72 14.76
C ALA A 658 -16.22 4.64 15.19
N ILE A 659 -15.10 4.54 14.48
CA ILE A 659 -13.98 3.63 14.77
C ILE A 659 -12.67 4.43 14.73
N MET A 660 -11.77 4.18 15.69
CA MET A 660 -10.37 4.60 15.64
C MET A 660 -9.47 3.36 15.46
N ILE A 661 -8.67 3.38 14.40
CA ILE A 661 -7.80 2.29 13.98
C ILE A 661 -6.58 2.87 13.24
N GLY A 662 -5.61 2.03 12.92
CA GLY A 662 -4.56 2.33 11.95
C GLY A 662 -4.60 1.36 10.79
N LEU A 663 -4.05 1.78 9.65
CA LEU A 663 -3.82 0.92 8.49
C LEU A 663 -2.32 0.67 8.35
N THR A 664 -1.93 -0.53 7.94
CA THR A 664 -0.63 -0.76 7.30
C THR A 664 -0.57 0.05 6.01
N GLY A 665 0.61 0.53 5.65
CA GLY A 665 0.80 1.47 4.55
C GLY A 665 2.16 1.32 3.91
N GLY A 666 2.24 1.68 2.63
CA GLY A 666 3.51 1.77 1.90
C GLY A 666 3.87 3.23 1.63
N VAL A 667 5.16 3.50 1.46
CA VAL A 667 5.68 4.84 1.09
C VAL A 667 5.46 5.21 -0.39
N GLY A 668 4.83 4.33 -1.19
CA GLY A 668 4.58 4.53 -2.61
C GLY A 668 3.51 5.58 -2.93
N ILE A 669 3.75 6.36 -3.98
CA ILE A 669 2.78 7.33 -4.54
C ILE A 669 1.56 6.55 -5.07
N PHE A 670 0.34 7.02 -4.75
CA PHE A 670 -0.93 6.32 -4.99
C PHE A 670 -1.06 4.92 -4.34
N GLY A 671 -0.34 4.69 -3.23
CA GLY A 671 -0.59 3.54 -2.35
C GLY A 671 -2.00 3.54 -1.73
N GLY A 672 -2.48 2.37 -1.29
CA GLY A 672 -3.78 2.22 -0.63
C GLY A 672 -4.99 2.29 -1.56
N ALA A 673 -4.85 1.98 -2.84
CA ALA A 673 -5.95 1.98 -3.82
C ALA A 673 -7.16 1.15 -3.38
N ASN A 674 -6.95 0.04 -2.67
CA ASN A 674 -7.96 -0.81 -2.04
C ASN A 674 -8.79 -0.12 -0.93
N VAL A 675 -8.32 1.00 -0.38
CA VAL A 675 -9.01 1.81 0.64
C VAL A 675 -9.60 3.07 0.00
N TYR A 676 -8.80 3.77 -0.82
CA TYR A 676 -9.13 5.12 -1.27
C TYR A 676 -9.97 5.20 -2.55
N LEU A 677 -10.02 4.14 -3.35
CA LEU A 677 -10.95 4.00 -4.48
C LEU A 677 -12.29 3.45 -4.00
N CYS A 678 -13.39 3.89 -4.62
CA CYS A 678 -14.73 3.42 -4.26
C CYS A 678 -15.04 1.98 -4.69
N ASP A 679 -14.28 1.40 -5.63
CA ASP A 679 -14.36 -0.03 -5.97
C ASP A 679 -13.37 -0.91 -5.18
N GLY A 680 -12.63 -0.34 -4.22
CA GLY A 680 -11.69 -1.03 -3.36
C GLY A 680 -12.34 -1.76 -2.18
N ASN A 681 -11.84 -2.96 -1.86
CA ASN A 681 -12.45 -3.84 -0.86
C ASN A 681 -12.40 -3.36 0.60
N LEU A 682 -11.62 -2.31 0.92
CA LEU A 682 -11.52 -1.67 2.24
C LEU A 682 -12.05 -0.22 2.22
N HIS A 683 -12.96 0.13 1.32
CA HIS A 683 -13.60 1.44 1.27
C HIS A 683 -14.69 1.60 2.37
N PHE A 684 -14.25 1.71 3.64
CA PHE A 684 -15.09 1.48 4.82
C PHE A 684 -15.96 2.66 5.30
N TRP A 685 -15.71 3.90 4.88
CA TRP A 685 -16.55 5.04 5.33
C TRP A 685 -17.90 5.10 4.59
N ASN A 686 -17.91 4.72 3.31
CA ASN A 686 -19.10 4.71 2.45
C ASN A 686 -19.20 3.37 1.70
N VAL A 687 -19.56 2.29 2.39
CA VAL A 687 -19.54 0.92 1.81
C VAL A 687 -20.47 0.70 0.60
N ASP A 688 -21.35 1.66 0.30
CA ASP A 688 -22.19 1.66 -0.92
C ASP A 688 -21.63 2.56 -2.05
N CYS A 689 -20.43 3.15 -1.91
CA CYS A 689 -19.89 4.16 -2.84
C CYS A 689 -19.99 3.82 -4.34
N PRO A 690 -19.78 2.57 -4.82
CA PRO A 690 -20.02 2.19 -6.22
C PRO A 690 -21.42 2.53 -6.78
N LYS A 691 -22.40 2.80 -5.91
CA LYS A 691 -23.78 3.19 -6.24
C LYS A 691 -24.14 4.59 -5.70
N SER A 692 -23.40 5.11 -4.72
CA SER A 692 -23.76 6.31 -3.94
C SER A 692 -22.66 7.40 -3.90
N ALA A 693 -21.58 7.25 -4.67
CA ALA A 693 -20.43 8.16 -4.68
C ALA A 693 -20.81 9.64 -4.67
N THR A 694 -20.27 10.36 -3.69
CA THR A 694 -20.21 11.83 -3.69
C THR A 694 -19.30 12.32 -4.81
N ASP A 695 -19.42 13.59 -5.20
CA ASP A 695 -18.55 14.18 -6.21
C ASP A 695 -17.10 14.32 -5.73
N SER A 696 -16.90 14.39 -4.41
CA SER A 696 -15.58 14.31 -3.76
C SER A 696 -14.92 12.96 -4.00
N GLU A 697 -15.66 11.87 -3.76
CA GLU A 697 -15.19 10.51 -4.00
C GLU A 697 -14.90 10.29 -5.49
N LYS A 698 -15.81 10.66 -6.41
CA LYS A 698 -15.57 10.58 -7.86
C LYS A 698 -14.29 11.29 -8.31
N GLN A 699 -14.00 12.45 -7.71
CA GLN A 699 -12.79 13.22 -8.02
C GLN A 699 -11.52 12.52 -7.50
N ILE A 700 -11.54 11.97 -6.28
CA ILE A 700 -10.44 11.16 -5.74
C ILE A 700 -10.22 9.92 -6.63
N ASP A 701 -11.30 9.25 -7.00
CA ASP A 701 -11.32 8.07 -7.87
C ASP A 701 -10.68 8.36 -9.25
N ALA A 702 -11.03 9.49 -9.86
CA ALA A 702 -10.44 9.96 -11.11
C ALA A 702 -8.95 10.30 -10.98
N LEU A 703 -8.56 11.02 -9.93
CA LEU A 703 -7.16 11.40 -9.68
C LEU A 703 -6.26 10.18 -9.40
N TYR A 704 -6.73 9.20 -8.62
CA TYR A 704 -6.01 7.94 -8.41
C TYR A 704 -5.88 7.14 -9.72
N ARG A 705 -6.95 6.96 -10.49
CA ARG A 705 -6.89 6.19 -11.75
C ARG A 705 -6.03 6.88 -12.82
N GLN A 706 -6.07 8.22 -12.91
CA GLN A 706 -5.18 8.99 -13.79
C GLN A 706 -3.72 8.92 -13.32
N GLY A 707 -3.47 9.05 -12.02
CA GLY A 707 -2.13 8.96 -11.43
C GLY A 707 -1.49 7.59 -11.56
N LEU A 708 -2.27 6.52 -11.38
CA LEU A 708 -1.84 5.14 -11.66
C LEU A 708 -1.62 4.89 -13.16
N ALA A 709 -2.22 5.68 -14.06
CA ALA A 709 -1.97 5.65 -15.50
C ALA A 709 -0.78 6.53 -15.96
N THR A 710 -0.18 7.32 -15.06
CA THR A 710 0.82 8.34 -15.38
C THR A 710 2.24 7.89 -15.01
N LEU A 711 3.15 7.87 -15.99
CA LEU A 711 4.54 7.42 -15.78
C LEU A 711 5.53 8.53 -15.42
N ASP A 712 5.21 9.80 -15.69
CA ASP A 712 6.04 10.91 -15.22
C ASP A 712 5.78 11.16 -13.74
N VAL A 713 6.84 11.10 -12.93
CA VAL A 713 6.72 11.11 -11.46
C VAL A 713 6.32 12.50 -10.94
N GLU A 714 6.66 13.59 -11.64
CA GLU A 714 6.26 14.94 -11.23
C GLU A 714 4.78 15.20 -11.55
N GLU A 715 4.29 14.76 -12.72
CA GLU A 715 2.86 14.81 -13.04
C GLU A 715 2.05 13.88 -12.11
N GLN A 716 2.57 12.69 -11.82
CA GLN A 716 1.97 11.79 -10.83
C GLN A 716 1.90 12.45 -9.44
N LYS A 717 2.96 13.14 -9.01
CA LYS A 717 2.99 13.86 -7.72
C LYS A 717 1.93 14.97 -7.66
N LYS A 718 1.75 15.78 -8.71
CA LYS A 718 0.69 16.80 -8.78
C LYS A 718 -0.70 16.21 -8.60
N LEU A 719 -1.01 15.13 -9.33
CA LEU A 719 -2.29 14.43 -9.22
C LEU A 719 -2.51 13.87 -7.80
N PHE A 720 -1.46 13.40 -7.13
CA PHE A 720 -1.54 12.88 -5.76
C PHE A 720 -1.65 13.99 -4.71
N ASP A 721 -1.10 15.18 -4.98
CA ASP A 721 -1.29 16.36 -4.14
C ASP A 721 -2.72 16.91 -4.26
N GLU A 722 -3.31 16.90 -5.46
CA GLU A 722 -4.73 17.23 -5.64
C GLU A 722 -5.63 16.19 -4.95
N ALA A 723 -5.28 14.90 -5.01
CA ALA A 723 -6.02 13.85 -4.32
C ALA A 723 -5.94 13.99 -2.79
N GLN A 724 -4.75 14.33 -2.25
CA GLN A 724 -4.58 14.66 -0.83
C GLN A 724 -5.37 15.90 -0.43
N ILE A 725 -5.33 16.99 -1.21
CA ILE A 725 -6.12 18.20 -0.92
C ILE A 725 -7.62 17.88 -0.96
N GLN A 726 -8.11 17.08 -1.90
CA GLN A 726 -9.53 16.72 -1.97
C GLN A 726 -9.94 15.86 -0.77
N PHE A 727 -9.15 14.83 -0.44
CA PHE A 727 -9.39 13.97 0.73
C PHE A 727 -9.36 14.78 2.03
N GLY A 728 -8.34 15.61 2.22
CA GLY A 728 -8.22 16.48 3.39
C GLY A 728 -9.32 17.54 3.47
N THR A 729 -9.78 18.10 2.35
CA THR A 729 -10.90 19.06 2.33
C THR A 729 -12.21 18.41 2.78
N ASP A 730 -12.42 17.13 2.43
CA ASP A 730 -13.65 16.41 2.71
C ASP A 730 -13.66 15.63 4.04
N GLN A 731 -12.48 15.39 4.63
CA GLN A 731 -12.25 14.63 5.87
C GLN A 731 -13.03 13.29 5.97
N PRO A 732 -12.86 12.30 5.07
CA PRO A 732 -13.44 10.97 5.27
C PRO A 732 -12.85 10.25 6.49
N MET A 733 -11.56 10.46 6.76
CA MET A 733 -10.82 9.91 7.90
C MET A 733 -10.05 11.05 8.58
N MET A 734 -10.31 11.30 9.86
CA MET A 734 -9.60 12.28 10.67
C MET A 734 -8.27 11.67 11.12
N GLN A 735 -7.20 11.96 10.37
CA GLN A 735 -5.82 11.57 10.67
C GLN A 735 -5.37 12.19 11.99
N LEU A 736 -4.56 11.47 12.78
CA LEU A 736 -4.20 11.85 14.15
C LEU A 736 -2.69 12.12 14.28
N VAL A 737 -1.96 11.13 14.78
CA VAL A 737 -0.51 11.15 14.98
C VAL A 737 0.05 9.83 14.50
N ILE A 738 1.27 9.86 13.97
CA ILE A 738 2.05 8.64 13.72
C ILE A 738 3.16 8.60 14.75
N GLY A 739 3.12 7.59 15.62
CA GLY A 739 4.21 7.32 16.56
C GLY A 739 5.49 6.94 15.83
N ASN A 740 6.63 7.25 16.45
CA ASN A 740 7.91 6.77 15.97
C ASN A 740 7.96 5.23 16.00
N GLY A 741 8.67 4.63 15.06
CA GLY A 741 9.01 3.22 15.10
C GLY A 741 10.04 2.96 16.20
N LEU A 742 9.55 2.64 17.40
CA LEU A 742 10.35 2.30 18.58
C LEU A 742 10.59 0.79 18.61
N PHE A 743 11.84 0.36 18.79
CA PHE A 743 12.23 -1.04 18.75
C PHE A 743 13.35 -1.32 19.76
N ALA A 744 13.08 -2.24 20.69
CA ALA A 744 14.03 -2.70 21.69
C ALA A 744 14.45 -4.14 21.39
N TYR A 745 15.75 -4.43 21.46
CA TYR A 745 16.27 -5.78 21.28
C TYR A 745 17.49 -6.06 22.14
N ARG A 746 17.65 -7.34 22.47
CA ARG A 746 18.74 -7.86 23.28
C ARG A 746 20.03 -7.91 22.47
N ILE A 747 21.03 -7.10 22.84
CA ILE A 747 22.32 -7.04 22.14
C ILE A 747 23.25 -8.22 22.48
N ASP A 748 22.89 -9.04 23.48
CA ASP A 748 23.60 -10.28 23.82
C ASP A 748 23.15 -11.47 22.95
N THR A 749 21.87 -11.54 22.56
CA THR A 749 21.31 -12.60 21.72
C THR A 749 21.14 -12.19 20.24
N LEU A 750 20.64 -10.98 19.97
CA LEU A 750 20.50 -10.44 18.62
C LEU A 750 21.63 -9.44 18.30
N LYS A 751 22.15 -9.54 17.08
CA LYS A 751 23.25 -8.73 16.54
C LYS A 751 22.86 -8.21 15.17
N ASN A 752 23.79 -7.54 14.50
CA ASN A 752 23.75 -7.43 13.02
C ASN A 752 22.53 -6.61 12.51
N HIS A 753 22.07 -5.65 13.31
CA HIS A 753 21.03 -4.68 13.01
C HIS A 753 21.62 -3.45 12.30
N ASN A 754 20.78 -2.72 11.55
CA ASN A 754 21.12 -1.43 10.94
C ASN A 754 20.16 -0.33 11.43
N GLN A 755 20.68 0.88 11.56
CA GLN A 755 19.86 2.10 11.61
C GLN A 755 19.28 2.36 10.21
N ALA A 756 18.12 1.79 9.93
CA ALA A 756 17.47 1.93 8.64
C ALA A 756 16.94 3.38 8.44
N PRO A 757 16.90 3.89 7.19
CA PRO A 757 16.63 5.30 6.90
C PRO A 757 15.22 5.79 7.28
N TYR A 758 14.31 4.88 7.62
CA TYR A 758 12.94 5.15 8.08
C TYR A 758 12.73 4.75 9.55
N GLY A 759 13.78 4.81 10.37
CA GLY A 759 13.78 4.24 11.73
C GLY A 759 13.99 2.72 11.70
N ASN A 760 13.95 2.07 12.87
CA ASN A 760 14.42 0.68 13.06
C ASN A 760 13.49 -0.42 12.50
N GLN A 761 12.93 -0.23 11.29
CA GLN A 761 11.96 -1.13 10.68
C GLN A 761 12.57 -2.43 10.11
N ASN A 762 13.88 -2.45 9.82
CA ASN A 762 14.58 -3.57 9.18
C ASN A 762 15.78 -4.07 10.00
N VAL A 763 15.73 -5.33 10.46
CA VAL A 763 16.92 -6.05 10.97
C VAL A 763 17.70 -6.61 9.79
N VAL A 764 18.62 -5.81 9.26
CA VAL A 764 19.50 -6.16 8.12
C VAL A 764 20.95 -5.78 8.44
N TYR A 765 21.86 -6.52 7.81
CA TYR A 765 23.27 -6.73 8.15
C TYR A 765 24.19 -5.58 7.67
N CYS A 766 25.50 -5.48 7.97
CA CYS A 766 26.45 -6.50 8.44
C CYS A 766 27.31 -5.98 9.64
N ILE A 767 28.65 -5.93 9.74
CA ILE A 767 29.80 -6.01 8.79
C ILE A 767 31.00 -6.72 9.44
N ASN A 768 31.62 -7.64 8.70
CA ASN A 768 33.08 -7.87 8.76
C ASN A 768 33.63 -8.19 7.36
N GLY A 769 33.33 -7.28 6.42
CA GLY A 769 33.63 -7.34 4.98
C GLY A 769 32.64 -8.18 4.16
N LYS A 770 31.63 -7.61 3.50
CA LYS A 770 31.17 -6.19 3.47
C LYS A 770 29.63 -6.15 3.63
N CYS A 771 29.02 -4.97 3.45
CA CYS A 771 27.58 -4.76 3.19
C CYS A 771 27.43 -3.40 2.47
N ARG A 772 26.52 -3.29 1.48
CA ARG A 772 26.20 -2.03 0.75
C ARG A 772 24.80 -2.07 0.12
N GLY A 773 24.12 -0.92 0.13
CA GLY A 773 22.79 -0.69 -0.47
C GLY A 773 21.69 -0.53 0.57
N GLY A 774 20.63 0.24 0.33
CA GLY A 774 20.37 1.07 -0.87
C GLY A 774 18.99 1.72 -0.84
#